data_AF-G1X791-F1
#
_entry.id   AF-G1X791-F1
#
_cell.length_a   1.000
_cell.length_b   1.000
_cell.length_c   1.000
_cell.angle_alpha   90.00
_cell.angle_beta   90.00
_cell.angle_gamma   90.00
#
_symmetry.space_group_name_H-M   'P 1'
#
loop_
_entity.id
_entity.type
_entity.pdbx_description
1 polymer ?
#
loop_
_entity_poly.entity_id
_entity_poly.type
_entity_poly.pdbx_seq_one_letter_code
_entity_poly.pdbx_strand_id
1 'polypeptide(L)'
;MKRLCKEAIHEFVGRYMSCSYVNENADWECVNTKNGHVKGHQSEFGDYFADGEFEEAESPNEDSLVTAIETKIHEIVAKARNIAGSSPQKWYSFVSVNHKQCMEELRKLGVYPRRKNYRRILSRFLPLWFEGNFFTNSQFCTLCLFGKSEYRLPCQHMICGTCLKENSSNRIQEPDAMAVLEKCVLCDDNGRSHGWPFTVQMLPALANPRILALDGAGVRGVTQLVLLERLEESIGLGLPIGYFFDLVVGSSMGGIVALGLGVEGLPASECLERFKAISSEGFDNKLGTKTPGLKLISRRIRGSIYLQDSYSRAIEEYFDNRKGNITYGLRNHCRVAVTTTVGSDARLIANYHAGDDEKYINSKMTISDAAKCSSMAPLYFEPMLVNGMEFWDGGLTANNPVQLALDESNLLWGKPRPDLVLSIGTGHSSALQDEPVGLKNLDEKLKELMILWLRTMNGQQDWKNFCNSKRNDPDTLARCHRLSVSSVFGREAAFDEADRIISMEMKAQGYNERYKKSYSLYEPVSGECRDDIIEVQANILRASQYYFKVARILKGGNEKFFIYGSLRCRLNLIHGEPFLYLLKFTNYFTINRLKVFDVDEPIRRSQFFDMPVRFEHSSASGPIRIAVNFNEDTYSVAISGFPMDIQVLRDYCAETGIEEEELDVNFNFEDDDKEQTIVSEDGSSNSDPIERVMTPSTTASDFL
;
A
#
# COMPACT_ATOMS: atom_id res chain seq x y z
N MET A 1 -4.85 23.61 26.94
CA MET A 1 -6.15 22.97 26.62
C MET A 1 -7.33 23.89 26.93
N LYS A 2 -7.61 24.24 28.20
CA LYS A 2 -8.74 25.14 28.55
C LYS A 2 -8.81 26.41 27.68
N ARG A 3 -7.67 27.09 27.48
CA ARG A 3 -7.60 28.29 26.62
C ARG A 3 -8.07 28.00 25.19
N LEU A 4 -7.56 26.94 24.56
CA LEU A 4 -7.96 26.52 23.20
C LEU A 4 -9.44 26.14 23.13
N CYS A 5 -9.98 25.48 24.16
CA CYS A 5 -11.40 25.15 24.23
C CYS A 5 -12.26 26.40 24.34
N LYS A 6 -11.87 27.36 25.19
CA LYS A 6 -12.56 28.66 25.29
C LYS A 6 -12.51 29.43 23.98
N GLU A 7 -11.33 29.53 23.36
CA GLU A 7 -11.16 30.18 22.04
C GLU A 7 -12.07 29.53 20.99
N ALA A 8 -12.12 28.20 20.92
CA ALA A 8 -12.97 27.48 19.98
C ALA A 8 -14.48 27.64 20.26
N ILE A 9 -14.89 27.61 21.53
CA ILE A 9 -16.29 27.83 21.94
C ILE A 9 -16.69 29.27 21.61
N HIS A 10 -15.87 30.25 21.98
CA HIS A 10 -16.10 31.66 21.69
C HIS A 10 -16.20 31.92 20.19
N GLU A 11 -15.30 31.34 19.39
CA GLU A 11 -15.36 31.43 17.91
C GLU A 11 -16.63 30.76 17.37
N PHE A 12 -17.03 29.61 17.93
CA PHE A 12 -18.27 28.92 17.54
C PHE A 12 -19.52 29.75 17.86
N VAL A 13 -19.64 30.25 19.10
CA VAL A 13 -20.75 31.10 19.53
C VAL A 13 -20.81 32.35 18.65
N GLY A 14 -19.67 33.02 18.47
CA GLY A 14 -19.61 34.27 17.70
C GLY A 14 -19.99 34.10 16.22
N ARG A 15 -19.65 32.96 15.61
CA ARG A 15 -19.91 32.70 14.19
C ARG A 15 -21.25 32.04 13.90
N TYR A 16 -21.81 31.27 14.84
CA TYR A 16 -22.93 30.37 14.54
C TYR A 16 -24.16 30.52 15.44
N MET A 17 -24.04 31.16 16.61
CA MET A 17 -25.21 31.43 17.45
C MET A 17 -25.99 32.61 16.87
N SER A 18 -27.25 32.40 16.51
CA SER A 18 -28.14 33.46 16.06
C SER A 18 -28.56 34.33 17.25
N CYS A 19 -28.83 35.59 16.96
CA CYS A 19 -29.36 36.55 17.92
C CYS A 19 -30.73 36.09 18.42
N SER A 20 -30.99 36.19 19.72
CA SER A 20 -32.28 35.78 20.31
C SER A 20 -33.40 36.81 20.16
N TYR A 21 -33.11 37.96 19.55
CA TYR A 21 -34.09 39.03 19.41
C TYR A 21 -35.28 38.61 18.55
N VAL A 22 -36.48 38.76 19.10
CA VAL A 22 -37.75 38.56 18.42
C VAL A 22 -38.53 39.86 18.45
N ASN A 23 -38.99 40.31 17.27
CA ASN A 23 -39.84 41.48 17.19
C ASN A 23 -41.29 41.09 17.54
N GLU A 24 -41.74 41.50 18.73
CA GLU A 24 -43.08 41.21 19.26
C GLU A 24 -44.24 41.68 18.36
N ASN A 25 -44.00 42.63 17.44
CA ASN A 25 -45.03 43.17 16.55
C ASN A 25 -45.13 42.45 15.20
N ALA A 26 -44.15 41.63 14.82
CA ALA A 26 -44.01 41.08 13.47
C ALA A 26 -43.75 39.57 13.41
N ASP A 27 -43.65 38.87 14.55
CA ASP A 27 -43.24 37.46 14.65
C ASP A 27 -41.94 37.16 13.88
N TRP A 28 -41.03 38.15 13.78
CA TRP A 28 -39.75 38.00 13.09
C TRP A 28 -38.63 37.77 14.09
N GLU A 29 -37.92 36.65 13.93
CA GLU A 29 -36.72 36.33 14.70
C GLU A 29 -35.47 36.76 13.95
N CYS A 30 -34.51 37.33 14.68
CA CYS A 30 -33.23 37.71 14.10
C CYS A 30 -32.39 36.47 13.77
N VAL A 31 -31.93 36.35 12.52
CA VAL A 31 -31.07 35.22 12.10
C VAL A 31 -29.58 35.57 12.08
N ASN A 32 -29.21 36.82 12.37
CA ASN A 32 -27.83 37.26 12.35
C ASN A 32 -27.04 36.67 13.51
N THR A 33 -25.79 36.29 13.24
CA THR A 33 -24.83 35.84 14.26
C THR A 33 -24.07 37.02 14.84
N LYS A 34 -23.40 36.86 15.98
CA LYS A 34 -22.65 37.94 16.65
C LYS A 34 -21.66 38.63 15.70
N ASN A 35 -20.95 37.87 14.87
CA ASN A 35 -20.03 38.41 13.87
C ASN A 35 -20.74 39.00 12.63
N GLY A 36 -21.94 38.50 12.31
CA GLY A 36 -22.75 38.95 11.17
C GLY A 36 -23.65 40.16 11.48
N HIS A 37 -23.75 40.57 12.73
CA HIS A 37 -24.70 41.58 13.23
C HIS A 37 -24.35 43.04 12.86
N VAL A 38 -23.36 43.26 12.00
CA VAL A 38 -22.90 44.60 11.57
C VAL A 38 -24.04 45.47 10.99
N LYS A 39 -25.12 44.85 10.50
CA LYS A 39 -26.28 45.52 9.90
C LYS A 39 -27.53 45.57 10.80
N GLY A 40 -27.44 45.23 12.09
CA GLY A 40 -28.59 45.15 12.99
C GLY A 40 -29.42 43.86 12.82
N HIS A 41 -30.68 43.86 13.27
CA HIS A 41 -31.52 42.67 13.25
C HIS A 41 -32.15 42.43 11.88
N GLN A 42 -31.96 41.22 11.34
CA GLN A 42 -32.43 40.83 10.00
C GLN A 42 -33.21 39.52 10.01
N SER A 43 -34.22 39.42 9.15
CA SER A 43 -35.09 38.25 9.01
C SER A 43 -34.40 37.14 8.21
N GLU A 44 -35.00 35.95 8.18
CA GLU A 44 -34.52 34.83 7.35
C GLU A 44 -34.44 35.18 5.85
N PHE A 45 -35.18 36.18 5.39
CA PHE A 45 -35.18 36.68 4.02
C PHE A 45 -34.11 37.75 3.75
N GLY A 46 -33.40 38.18 4.80
CA GLY A 46 -32.37 39.22 4.74
C GLY A 46 -32.91 40.65 4.91
N ASP A 47 -34.21 40.80 5.16
CA ASP A 47 -34.83 42.10 5.41
C ASP A 47 -34.37 42.65 6.75
N TYR A 48 -33.89 43.88 6.72
CA TYR A 48 -33.56 44.64 7.92
C TYR A 48 -34.85 45.11 8.60
N PHE A 49 -35.00 44.84 9.90
CA PHE A 49 -36.25 45.14 10.62
C PHE A 49 -36.10 45.81 11.99
N ALA A 50 -34.91 45.84 12.59
CA ALA A 50 -34.67 46.61 13.82
C ALA A 50 -33.19 47.00 13.99
N ASP A 51 -32.98 48.18 14.57
CA ASP A 51 -31.70 48.61 15.15
C ASP A 51 -31.50 47.95 16.51
N GLY A 52 -30.27 47.59 16.86
CA GLY A 52 -29.96 47.02 18.18
C GLY A 52 -28.61 46.34 18.20
N GLU A 53 -28.13 46.01 19.40
CA GLU A 53 -26.96 45.15 19.57
C GLU A 53 -27.34 43.67 19.49
N PHE A 54 -26.36 42.80 19.33
CA PHE A 54 -26.59 41.36 19.36
C PHE A 54 -27.13 40.92 20.72
N GLU A 55 -28.37 40.42 20.76
CA GLU A 55 -28.92 39.77 21.95
C GLU A 55 -28.47 38.31 22.01
N GLU A 56 -27.75 37.99 23.09
CA GLU A 56 -27.35 36.62 23.41
C GLU A 56 -28.55 35.82 23.91
N ALA A 57 -28.84 34.68 23.28
CA ALA A 57 -29.66 33.65 23.90
C ALA A 57 -29.04 33.24 25.25
N GLU A 58 -29.80 32.60 26.16
CA GLU A 58 -29.23 31.95 27.35
C GLU A 58 -28.16 30.93 26.93
N SER A 59 -26.93 31.41 26.80
CA SER A 59 -25.83 30.60 26.30
C SER A 59 -25.31 29.74 27.45
N PRO A 60 -24.93 28.48 27.20
CA PRO A 60 -24.22 27.72 28.21
C PRO A 60 -22.92 28.45 28.51
N ASN A 61 -22.77 28.91 29.75
CA ASN A 61 -21.56 29.57 30.25
C ASN A 61 -20.31 28.82 29.75
N GLU A 62 -19.46 29.49 28.97
CA GLU A 62 -18.27 28.89 28.36
C GLU A 62 -17.40 28.19 29.41
N ASP A 63 -17.27 28.79 30.60
CA ASP A 63 -16.53 28.20 31.72
C ASP A 63 -17.19 26.93 32.23
N SER A 64 -18.52 26.91 32.32
CA SER A 64 -19.27 25.71 32.70
C SER A 64 -19.12 24.60 31.67
N LEU A 65 -19.14 24.91 30.37
CA LEU A 65 -18.94 23.92 29.30
C LEU A 65 -17.52 23.36 29.30
N VAL A 66 -16.51 24.22 29.41
CA VAL A 66 -15.11 23.81 29.52
C VAL A 66 -14.88 22.95 30.77
N THR A 67 -15.47 23.32 31.90
CA THR A 67 -15.40 22.57 33.15
C THR A 67 -16.09 21.21 33.03
N ALA A 68 -17.23 21.13 32.34
CA ALA A 68 -17.93 19.88 32.08
C ALA A 68 -17.09 18.94 31.18
N ILE A 69 -16.50 19.47 30.10
CA ILE A 69 -15.59 18.71 29.21
C ILE A 69 -14.39 18.20 30.00
N GLU A 70 -13.75 19.06 30.79
CA GLU A 70 -12.60 18.70 31.63
C GLU A 70 -12.95 17.63 32.65
N THR A 71 -14.07 17.80 33.36
CA THR A 71 -14.57 16.80 34.31
C THR A 71 -14.77 15.46 33.61
N LYS A 72 -15.37 15.47 32.42
CA LYS A 72 -15.62 14.23 31.67
C LYS A 72 -14.33 13.56 31.19
N ILE A 73 -13.36 14.34 30.72
CA ILE A 73 -12.04 13.83 30.34
C ILE A 73 -11.36 13.21 31.56
N HIS A 74 -11.38 13.88 32.72
CA HIS A 74 -10.81 13.33 33.95
C HIS A 74 -11.49 12.03 34.39
N GLU A 75 -12.82 11.95 34.33
CA GLU A 75 -13.55 10.70 34.60
C GLU A 75 -13.13 9.57 33.68
N ILE A 76 -13.08 9.82 32.36
CA ILE A 76 -12.69 8.81 31.36
C ILE A 76 -11.25 8.35 31.60
N VAL A 77 -10.32 9.29 31.81
CA VAL A 77 -8.91 8.98 32.08
C VAL A 77 -8.76 8.19 33.38
N ALA A 78 -9.49 8.54 34.43
CA ALA A 78 -9.46 7.81 35.71
C ALA A 78 -9.98 6.36 35.55
N LYS A 79 -11.13 6.18 34.86
CA LYS A 79 -11.66 4.84 34.56
C LYS A 79 -10.69 4.03 33.71
N ALA A 80 -10.13 4.64 32.67
CA ALA A 80 -9.16 4.01 31.78
C ALA A 80 -7.92 3.55 32.56
N ARG A 81 -7.36 4.38 33.44
CA ARG A 81 -6.22 3.98 34.31
C ARG A 81 -6.57 2.82 35.24
N ASN A 82 -7.76 2.83 35.82
CA ASN A 82 -8.20 1.80 36.76
C ASN A 82 -8.35 0.44 36.06
N ILE A 83 -8.90 0.42 34.84
CA ILE A 83 -9.06 -0.80 34.02
C ILE A 83 -7.72 -1.28 33.44
N ALA A 84 -6.89 -0.34 32.99
CA ALA A 84 -5.64 -0.65 32.33
C ALA A 84 -4.56 -1.16 33.29
N GLY A 85 -4.58 -0.72 34.55
CA GLY A 85 -3.47 -0.90 35.47
C GLY A 85 -2.19 -0.32 34.85
N SER A 86 -1.19 -1.17 34.63
CA SER A 86 0.07 -0.81 33.96
C SER A 86 0.10 -1.09 32.45
N SER A 87 -0.97 -1.65 31.84
CA SER A 87 -0.98 -2.05 30.42
C SER A 87 -1.43 -0.90 29.50
N PRO A 88 -0.56 -0.39 28.61
CA PRO A 88 -0.95 0.64 27.63
C PRO A 88 -2.02 0.16 26.65
N GLN A 89 -1.98 -1.11 26.24
CA GLN A 89 -2.93 -1.68 25.28
C GLN A 89 -4.36 -1.68 25.82
N LYS A 90 -4.54 -2.07 27.08
CA LYS A 90 -5.86 -2.02 27.75
C LYS A 90 -6.38 -0.60 27.85
N TRP A 91 -5.50 0.37 28.09
CA TRP A 91 -5.86 1.78 28.12
C TRP A 91 -6.37 2.26 26.75
N TYR A 92 -5.62 1.99 25.67
CA TYR A 92 -6.03 2.37 24.32
C TYR A 92 -7.34 1.70 23.89
N SER A 93 -7.50 0.42 24.19
CA SER A 93 -8.73 -0.32 23.90
C SER A 93 -9.94 0.33 24.58
N PHE A 94 -9.83 0.65 25.88
CA PHE A 94 -10.91 1.28 26.62
C PHE A 94 -11.30 2.65 26.03
N VAL A 95 -10.33 3.51 25.75
CA VAL A 95 -10.61 4.86 25.23
C VAL A 95 -11.19 4.80 23.81
N SER A 96 -10.69 3.89 22.96
CA SER A 96 -11.25 3.64 21.62
C SER A 96 -12.73 3.23 21.69
N VAL A 97 -13.08 2.27 22.56
CA VAL A 97 -14.47 1.83 22.76
C VAL A 97 -15.36 2.98 23.26
N ASN A 98 -14.89 3.76 24.24
CA ASN A 98 -15.64 4.92 24.73
C ASN A 98 -15.84 5.98 23.64
N HIS A 99 -14.82 6.25 22.82
CA HIS A 99 -14.95 7.17 21.70
C HIS A 99 -16.00 6.69 20.68
N LYS A 100 -15.99 5.41 20.29
CA LYS A 100 -17.01 4.83 19.42
C LYS A 100 -18.42 5.02 19.99
N GLN A 101 -18.62 4.78 21.29
CA GLN A 101 -19.90 5.01 21.98
C GLN A 101 -20.32 6.48 21.97
N CYS A 102 -19.40 7.40 22.24
CA CYS A 102 -19.69 8.84 22.14
C CYS A 102 -20.15 9.23 20.73
N MET A 103 -19.50 8.69 19.69
CA MET A 103 -19.91 8.93 18.30
C MET A 103 -21.30 8.38 18.00
N GLU A 104 -21.67 7.22 18.55
CA GLU A 104 -23.02 6.65 18.43
C GLU A 104 -24.08 7.51 19.13
N GLU A 105 -23.80 8.01 20.33
CA GLU A 105 -24.71 8.92 21.04
C GLU A 105 -24.91 10.23 20.27
N LEU A 106 -23.84 10.81 19.72
CA LEU A 106 -23.94 11.99 18.86
C LEU A 106 -24.80 11.74 17.61
N ARG A 107 -24.77 10.51 17.06
CA ARG A 107 -25.64 10.10 15.96
C ARG A 107 -27.09 9.97 16.40
N LYS A 108 -27.36 9.38 17.56
CA LYS A 108 -28.72 9.26 18.12
C LYS A 108 -29.35 10.62 18.37
N LEU A 109 -28.56 11.58 18.85
CA LEU A 109 -28.98 12.97 19.04
C LEU A 109 -29.14 13.75 17.73
N GLY A 110 -28.76 13.18 16.57
CA GLY A 110 -28.80 13.85 15.28
C GLY A 110 -27.78 15.00 15.12
N VAL A 111 -26.84 15.10 16.06
CA VAL A 111 -25.84 16.18 16.12
C VAL A 111 -24.68 15.91 15.16
N TYR A 112 -24.28 14.64 15.02
CA TYR A 112 -23.17 14.26 14.15
C TYR A 112 -23.36 12.85 13.55
N PRO A 113 -23.13 12.65 12.24
CA PRO A 113 -22.95 13.68 11.24
C PRO A 113 -24.29 14.36 10.93
N ARG A 114 -24.29 15.68 10.79
CA ARG A 114 -25.52 16.46 10.56
C ARG A 114 -26.13 16.06 9.20
N ARG A 115 -27.23 15.28 9.21
CA ARG A 115 -27.91 14.83 8.00
C ARG A 115 -28.65 15.99 7.31
N LYS A 116 -28.50 16.10 6.00
CA LYS A 116 -28.97 17.20 5.12
C LYS A 116 -30.50 17.42 5.05
N ASN A 117 -31.33 16.73 5.83
CA ASN A 117 -32.79 16.93 5.76
C ASN A 117 -33.27 18.27 6.35
N TYR A 118 -32.35 19.12 6.82
CA TYR A 118 -32.62 20.52 7.18
C TYR A 118 -32.27 21.52 6.04
N ARG A 119 -32.44 21.11 4.77
CA ARG A 119 -32.36 22.02 3.61
C ARG A 119 -33.72 22.65 3.34
N ARG A 120 -34.03 23.74 4.05
CA ARG A 120 -34.77 24.86 3.45
C ARG A 120 -34.56 26.22 4.12
N ILE A 121 -34.01 26.30 5.34
CA ILE A 121 -34.03 27.58 6.09
C ILE A 121 -32.63 28.19 6.34
N LEU A 122 -31.53 27.43 6.27
CA LEU A 122 -30.19 27.95 6.62
C LEU A 122 -29.11 27.85 5.52
N SER A 123 -29.44 27.33 4.34
CA SER A 123 -28.44 27.02 3.30
C SER A 123 -27.99 28.19 2.42
N ARG A 124 -28.49 29.42 2.65
CA ARG A 124 -28.08 30.60 1.87
C ARG A 124 -26.92 31.39 2.50
N PHE A 125 -26.66 31.22 3.79
CA PHE A 125 -25.63 31.97 4.53
C PHE A 125 -24.53 31.11 5.17
N LEU A 126 -24.55 29.79 4.95
CA LEU A 126 -23.49 28.87 5.38
C LEU A 126 -22.64 28.38 4.19
N PRO A 127 -21.75 29.19 3.61
CA PRO A 127 -20.67 28.66 2.81
C PRO A 127 -19.63 27.98 3.73
N LEU A 128 -19.36 26.70 3.44
CA LEU A 128 -18.05 26.02 3.54
C LEU A 128 -17.59 25.23 4.79
N TRP A 129 -18.23 25.24 5.97
CA TRP A 129 -17.62 24.57 7.15
C TRP A 129 -18.19 23.22 7.62
N PHE A 130 -19.43 22.86 7.25
CA PHE A 130 -20.02 21.55 7.61
C PHE A 130 -19.94 20.51 6.49
N GLU A 131 -18.98 20.63 5.58
CA GLU A 131 -18.73 19.61 4.53
C GLU A 131 -17.94 18.38 5.01
N GLY A 132 -17.79 18.16 6.33
CA GLY A 132 -17.11 16.96 6.82
C GLY A 132 -15.60 16.95 6.55
N ASN A 133 -14.99 18.11 6.29
CA ASN A 133 -13.56 18.28 6.08
C ASN A 133 -12.73 18.33 7.38
N PHE A 134 -13.33 18.06 8.55
CA PHE A 134 -12.57 17.93 9.79
C PHE A 134 -11.71 16.66 9.74
N PHE A 135 -10.45 16.77 10.16
CA PHE A 135 -9.50 15.67 10.24
C PHE A 135 -9.12 14.97 8.92
N THR A 136 -9.39 15.61 7.78
CA THR A 136 -8.82 15.18 6.50
C THR A 136 -7.30 15.37 6.57
N ASN A 137 -6.52 14.30 6.43
CA ASN A 137 -5.06 14.26 6.65
C ASN A 137 -4.57 14.36 8.11
N SER A 138 -5.38 13.87 9.06
CA SER A 138 -4.88 13.57 10.41
C SER A 138 -3.77 12.52 10.37
N GLN A 139 -2.74 12.65 11.22
CA GLN A 139 -1.67 11.65 11.44
C GLN A 139 -2.10 10.51 12.38
N PHE A 140 -3.23 10.70 13.07
CA PHE A 140 -3.86 9.68 13.90
C PHE A 140 -5.17 9.23 13.25
N CYS A 141 -5.54 7.98 13.51
CA CYS A 141 -6.81 7.41 13.08
C CYS A 141 -7.94 8.20 13.72
N THR A 142 -8.77 8.78 12.87
CA THR A 142 -9.88 9.63 13.30
C THR A 142 -11.01 8.86 13.99
N LEU A 143 -11.00 7.52 13.90
CA LEU A 143 -11.97 6.64 14.55
C LEU A 143 -11.54 6.11 15.93
N CYS A 144 -10.26 5.79 16.14
CA CYS A 144 -9.80 5.33 17.46
C CYS A 144 -8.91 6.32 18.20
N LEU A 145 -8.50 7.41 17.54
CA LEU A 145 -7.61 8.47 18.02
C LEU A 145 -6.15 8.04 18.35
N PHE A 146 -5.85 6.74 18.38
CA PHE A 146 -4.53 6.21 18.75
C PHE A 146 -3.79 5.52 17.62
N GLY A 147 -4.51 4.80 16.77
CA GLY A 147 -3.90 4.09 15.65
C GLY A 147 -3.23 5.07 14.69
N LYS A 148 -2.12 4.69 14.08
CA LYS A 148 -1.52 5.48 13.00
C LYS A 148 -2.51 5.54 11.83
N SER A 149 -2.78 6.74 11.32
CA SER A 149 -3.60 6.86 10.12
C SER A 149 -2.88 6.25 8.93
N GLU A 150 -3.58 5.44 8.15
CA GLU A 150 -3.00 4.80 6.96
C GLU A 150 -3.91 4.93 5.76
N TYR A 151 -5.20 4.68 5.93
CA TYR A 151 -6.16 4.61 4.83
C TYR A 151 -6.96 5.91 4.69
N ARG A 152 -7.01 6.43 3.47
CA ARG A 152 -7.84 7.57 3.11
C ARG A 152 -9.13 7.08 2.47
N LEU A 153 -10.24 7.36 3.15
CA LEU A 153 -11.58 7.05 2.64
C LEU A 153 -11.99 8.01 1.51
N PRO A 154 -13.00 7.68 0.67
CA PRO A 154 -13.51 8.56 -0.38
C PRO A 154 -13.88 9.98 0.09
N CYS A 155 -14.43 10.07 1.31
CA CYS A 155 -14.75 11.32 2.00
C CYS A 155 -13.54 12.03 2.64
N GLN A 156 -12.31 11.61 2.33
CA GLN A 156 -11.03 12.16 2.81
C GLN A 156 -10.67 11.91 4.29
N HIS A 157 -11.54 11.26 5.07
CA HIS A 157 -11.21 10.85 6.44
C HIS A 157 -10.12 9.77 6.47
N MET A 158 -9.26 9.84 7.48
CA MET A 158 -8.11 8.94 7.64
C MET A 158 -8.34 7.93 8.77
N ILE A 159 -8.19 6.63 8.51
CA ILE A 159 -8.32 5.57 9.51
C ILE A 159 -7.12 4.62 9.53
N CYS A 160 -6.91 3.90 10.63
CA CYS A 160 -5.89 2.85 10.71
C CYS A 160 -6.42 1.51 10.15
N GLY A 161 -5.51 0.60 9.82
CA GLY A 161 -5.85 -0.74 9.32
C GLY A 161 -6.71 -1.55 10.29
N THR A 162 -6.48 -1.44 11.61
CA THR A 162 -7.31 -2.13 12.62
C THR A 162 -8.75 -1.64 12.60
N CYS A 163 -8.96 -0.33 12.55
CA CYS A 163 -10.30 0.25 12.47
C CYS A 163 -11.00 -0.09 11.14
N LEU A 164 -10.24 -0.14 10.04
CA LEU A 164 -10.77 -0.60 8.76
C LEU A 164 -11.26 -2.06 8.85
N LYS A 165 -10.44 -2.97 9.39
CA LYS A 165 -10.80 -4.39 9.55
C LYS A 165 -11.99 -4.59 10.49
N GLU A 166 -12.00 -3.96 11.66
CA GLU A 166 -13.07 -4.11 12.66
C GLU A 166 -14.43 -3.60 12.20
N ASN A 167 -14.46 -2.60 11.30
CA ASN A 167 -15.69 -2.00 10.81
C ASN A 167 -16.07 -2.49 9.40
N SER A 168 -15.30 -3.44 8.85
CA SER A 168 -15.57 -4.03 7.55
C SER A 168 -16.93 -4.73 7.54
N SER A 169 -17.67 -4.63 6.43
CA SER A 169 -18.92 -5.36 6.25
C SER A 169 -18.62 -6.85 6.05
N ASN A 170 -19.28 -7.71 6.83
CA ASN A 170 -19.20 -9.17 6.66
C ASN A 170 -20.01 -9.67 5.44
N ARG A 171 -20.63 -8.76 4.67
CA ARG A 171 -21.43 -9.13 3.47
C ARG A 171 -20.56 -9.72 2.37
N ILE A 172 -19.26 -9.41 2.39
CA ILE A 172 -18.25 -9.96 1.49
C ILE A 172 -17.43 -10.95 2.32
N GLN A 173 -17.58 -12.24 2.00
CA GLN A 173 -17.38 -13.37 2.92
C GLN A 173 -15.91 -13.71 3.27
N GLU A 174 -14.93 -12.89 2.88
CA GLU A 174 -13.51 -13.10 3.24
C GLU A 174 -12.92 -11.93 4.05
N PRO A 175 -13.34 -11.73 5.31
CA PRO A 175 -12.95 -10.56 6.13
C PRO A 175 -11.45 -10.51 6.47
N ASP A 176 -10.70 -11.60 6.25
CA ASP A 176 -9.28 -11.68 6.60
C ASP A 176 -8.34 -11.20 5.49
N ALA A 177 -8.75 -11.30 4.23
CA ALA A 177 -7.98 -10.83 3.07
C ALA A 177 -8.57 -9.58 2.43
N MET A 178 -9.83 -9.23 2.71
CA MET A 178 -10.50 -8.06 2.16
C MET A 178 -11.24 -7.29 3.25
N ALA A 179 -11.03 -5.98 3.29
CA ALA A 179 -11.81 -5.07 4.10
C ALA A 179 -12.69 -4.19 3.20
N VAL A 180 -13.97 -4.08 3.56
CA VAL A 180 -14.98 -3.36 2.79
C VAL A 180 -15.77 -2.44 3.70
N LEU A 181 -15.72 -1.15 3.43
CA LEU A 181 -16.59 -0.18 4.09
C LEU A 181 -17.66 0.28 3.12
N GLU A 182 -18.93 0.03 3.45
CA GLU A 182 -20.07 0.54 2.67
C GLU A 182 -20.22 2.07 2.80
N LYS A 183 -19.69 2.62 3.89
CA LYS A 183 -19.80 4.03 4.23
C LYS A 183 -18.73 4.46 5.23
N CYS A 184 -18.49 5.76 5.30
CA CYS A 184 -17.60 6.32 6.30
C CYS A 184 -18.20 6.16 7.70
N VAL A 185 -17.47 5.54 8.61
CA VAL A 185 -17.88 5.42 10.01
C VAL A 185 -17.99 6.80 10.67
N LEU A 186 -17.23 7.81 10.24
CA LEU A 186 -17.29 9.15 10.85
C LEU A 186 -18.42 9.99 10.27
N CYS A 187 -18.36 10.34 8.99
CA CYS A 187 -19.31 11.28 8.40
C CYS A 187 -20.56 10.64 7.78
N ASP A 188 -20.73 9.31 7.89
CA ASP A 188 -21.85 8.54 7.34
C ASP A 188 -22.02 8.71 5.82
N ASP A 189 -20.98 9.19 5.13
CA ASP A 189 -20.96 9.29 3.67
C ASP A 189 -20.90 7.89 3.05
N ASN A 190 -21.85 7.61 2.15
CA ASN A 190 -22.05 6.33 1.49
C ASN A 190 -22.35 6.49 -0.01
N GLY A 191 -22.05 7.67 -0.58
CA GLY A 191 -22.38 7.94 -1.99
C GLY A 191 -22.36 9.40 -2.41
N ARG A 192 -22.07 10.35 -1.51
CA ARG A 192 -21.78 11.73 -1.94
C ARG A 192 -20.39 11.81 -2.57
N SER A 193 -19.43 11.09 -2.02
CA SER A 193 -18.11 10.92 -2.63
C SER A 193 -18.14 9.69 -3.55
N HIS A 194 -17.56 9.81 -4.75
CA HIS A 194 -17.33 8.64 -5.61
C HIS A 194 -16.29 7.71 -4.98
N GLY A 195 -16.46 6.39 -5.13
CA GLY A 195 -15.52 5.37 -4.60
C GLY A 195 -16.03 4.55 -3.41
N TRP A 196 -17.33 4.58 -3.11
CA TRP A 196 -17.99 3.62 -2.21
C TRP A 196 -18.58 2.43 -3.02
N PRO A 197 -18.59 1.20 -2.49
CA PRO A 197 -17.93 0.78 -1.25
C PRO A 197 -16.42 0.90 -1.35
N PHE A 198 -15.77 1.27 -0.23
CA PHE A 198 -14.33 1.36 -0.15
C PHE A 198 -13.76 -0.02 0.16
N THR A 199 -13.09 -0.60 -0.82
CA THR A 199 -12.61 -1.99 -0.78
C THR A 199 -11.10 -2.03 -0.86
N VAL A 200 -10.47 -2.70 0.10
CA VAL A 200 -9.02 -2.82 0.17
C VAL A 200 -8.62 -4.24 0.55
N GLN A 201 -7.63 -4.77 -0.15
CA GLN A 201 -7.00 -6.03 0.20
C GLN A 201 -6.12 -5.86 1.45
N MET A 202 -6.24 -6.77 2.39
CA MET A 202 -5.46 -6.82 3.62
C MET A 202 -4.45 -7.95 3.52
N LEU A 203 -3.25 -7.77 4.08
CA LEU A 203 -2.28 -8.85 4.18
C LEU A 203 -2.77 -9.87 5.22
N PRO A 204 -3.07 -11.13 4.85
CA PRO A 204 -3.48 -12.14 5.80
C PRO A 204 -2.37 -12.46 6.82
N ALA A 205 -2.71 -12.96 8.00
CA ALA A 205 -1.77 -13.02 9.13
C ALA A 205 -0.58 -14.00 8.94
N LEU A 206 -0.82 -15.15 8.31
CA LEU A 206 0.21 -16.13 7.96
C LEU A 206 0.81 -15.90 6.56
N ALA A 207 0.32 -14.91 5.82
CA ALA A 207 0.87 -14.51 4.54
C ALA A 207 2.07 -13.56 4.74
N ASN A 208 2.98 -13.53 3.77
CA ASN A 208 4.13 -12.63 3.77
C ASN A 208 3.99 -11.54 2.69
N PRO A 209 4.69 -10.40 2.84
CA PRO A 209 4.62 -9.31 1.87
C PRO A 209 5.41 -9.65 0.59
N ARG A 210 4.98 -9.05 -0.53
CA ARG A 210 5.67 -9.07 -1.83
C ARG A 210 6.22 -7.69 -2.10
N ILE A 211 7.52 -7.60 -2.40
CA ILE A 211 8.26 -6.34 -2.46
C ILE A 211 8.83 -6.13 -3.86
N LEU A 212 8.62 -4.92 -4.40
CA LEU A 212 9.21 -4.45 -5.64
C LEU A 212 10.16 -3.28 -5.35
N ALA A 213 11.39 -3.37 -5.84
CA ALA A 213 12.39 -2.31 -5.77
C ALA A 213 12.79 -1.86 -7.18
N LEU A 214 12.66 -0.56 -7.45
CA LEU A 214 12.85 0.03 -8.76
C LEU A 214 14.05 0.99 -8.78
N ASP A 215 15.09 0.62 -9.52
CA ASP A 215 16.29 1.43 -9.69
C ASP A 215 15.98 2.76 -10.40
N GLY A 216 16.76 3.81 -10.08
CA GLY A 216 16.81 5.05 -10.85
C GLY A 216 17.85 5.00 -11.97
N ALA A 217 17.66 5.77 -13.06
CA ALA A 217 18.67 6.00 -14.12
C ALA A 217 18.23 6.89 -15.32
N GLY A 218 17.31 7.84 -15.14
CA GLY A 218 16.85 8.68 -16.25
C GLY A 218 16.04 7.92 -17.32
N VAL A 219 16.25 8.22 -18.60
CA VAL A 219 15.46 7.64 -19.72
C VAL A 219 15.51 6.11 -19.82
N ARG A 220 16.49 5.48 -19.15
CA ARG A 220 16.63 4.02 -19.08
C ARG A 220 15.53 3.33 -18.28
N GLY A 221 14.69 4.07 -17.56
CA GLY A 221 13.46 3.56 -16.93
C GLY A 221 12.55 2.80 -17.89
N VAL A 222 12.64 3.07 -19.20
CA VAL A 222 11.94 2.31 -20.25
C VAL A 222 12.21 0.81 -20.18
N THR A 223 13.44 0.36 -19.92
CA THR A 223 13.72 -1.09 -19.85
C THR A 223 13.01 -1.75 -18.68
N GLN A 224 12.90 -1.03 -17.55
CA GLN A 224 12.23 -1.49 -16.34
C GLN A 224 10.73 -1.64 -16.59
N LEU A 225 10.10 -0.65 -17.25
CA LEU A 225 8.68 -0.69 -17.61
C LEU A 225 8.34 -1.81 -18.59
N VAL A 226 9.19 -2.07 -19.59
CA VAL A 226 9.01 -3.19 -20.52
C VAL A 226 9.10 -4.56 -19.81
N LEU A 227 10.02 -4.71 -18.86
CA LEU A 227 10.10 -5.95 -18.07
C LEU A 227 8.88 -6.13 -17.17
N LEU A 228 8.35 -5.04 -16.61
CA LEU A 228 7.13 -5.05 -15.81
C LEU A 228 5.89 -5.36 -16.64
N GLU A 229 5.78 -4.82 -17.86
CA GLU A 229 4.72 -5.14 -18.82
C GLU A 229 4.74 -6.63 -19.16
N ARG A 230 5.91 -7.18 -19.50
CA ARG A 230 6.05 -8.62 -19.74
C ARG A 230 5.68 -9.48 -18.54
N LEU A 231 6.05 -9.04 -17.33
CA LEU A 231 5.68 -9.73 -16.10
C LEU A 231 4.16 -9.67 -15.85
N GLU A 232 3.53 -8.52 -16.08
CA GLU A 232 2.07 -8.33 -16.00
C GLU A 232 1.34 -9.27 -16.98
N GLU A 233 1.83 -9.37 -18.21
CA GLU A 233 1.31 -10.27 -19.24
C GLU A 233 1.50 -11.76 -18.86
N SER A 234 2.68 -12.16 -18.39
CA SER A 234 2.97 -13.54 -17.94
C SER A 234 2.14 -13.95 -16.71
N ILE A 235 1.77 -13.01 -15.83
CA ILE A 235 0.85 -13.31 -14.72
C ILE A 235 -0.55 -13.65 -15.26
N GLY A 236 -0.99 -12.97 -16.32
CA GLY A 236 -2.16 -13.37 -17.10
C GLY A 236 -3.51 -13.26 -16.38
N LEU A 237 -3.59 -12.51 -15.27
CA LEU A 237 -4.85 -12.34 -14.51
C LEU A 237 -5.64 -11.08 -14.88
N GLY A 238 -5.12 -10.23 -15.78
CA GLY A 238 -5.79 -8.99 -16.19
C GLY A 238 -5.85 -7.92 -15.09
N LEU A 239 -4.91 -7.94 -14.14
CA LEU A 239 -4.76 -6.93 -13.10
C LEU A 239 -3.46 -6.14 -13.34
N PRO A 240 -3.44 -4.82 -13.06
CA PRO A 240 -2.21 -4.04 -13.09
C PRO A 240 -1.14 -4.63 -12.16
N ILE A 241 0.13 -4.58 -12.58
CA ILE A 241 1.25 -5.20 -11.86
C ILE A 241 1.38 -4.71 -10.41
N GLY A 242 1.02 -3.46 -10.14
CA GLY A 242 1.01 -2.87 -8.79
C GLY A 242 0.11 -3.62 -7.80
N TYR A 243 -0.91 -4.35 -8.27
CA TYR A 243 -1.81 -5.17 -7.45
C TYR A 243 -1.14 -6.41 -6.86
N PHE A 244 0.00 -6.82 -7.41
CA PHE A 244 0.72 -8.02 -6.97
C PHE A 244 1.78 -7.74 -5.90
N PHE A 245 2.00 -6.48 -5.56
CA PHE A 245 3.02 -6.06 -4.61
C PHE A 245 2.41 -5.31 -3.41
N ASP A 246 2.77 -5.76 -2.21
CA ASP A 246 2.34 -5.12 -0.97
C ASP A 246 3.19 -3.86 -0.66
N LEU A 247 4.43 -3.83 -1.17
CA LEU A 247 5.36 -2.71 -1.07
C LEU A 247 6.08 -2.45 -2.41
N VAL A 248 6.07 -1.21 -2.88
CA VAL A 248 6.88 -0.74 -4.00
C VAL A 248 7.77 0.41 -3.53
N VAL A 249 9.08 0.29 -3.72
CA VAL A 249 10.04 1.36 -3.43
C VAL A 249 10.81 1.73 -4.68
N GLY A 250 10.81 3.02 -5.04
CA GLY A 250 11.48 3.51 -6.24
C GLY A 250 12.43 4.67 -5.96
N SER A 251 13.46 4.79 -6.80
CA SER A 251 14.39 5.93 -6.79
C SER A 251 14.38 6.65 -8.12
N SER A 252 14.42 7.99 -8.11
CA SER A 252 14.44 8.80 -9.33
C SER A 252 13.29 8.45 -10.27
N MET A 253 13.58 8.15 -11.54
CA MET A 253 12.61 7.64 -12.50
C MET A 253 11.90 6.36 -12.03
N GLY A 254 12.57 5.47 -11.29
CA GLY A 254 11.94 4.33 -10.65
C GLY A 254 10.92 4.74 -9.58
N GLY A 255 11.08 5.91 -8.96
CA GLY A 255 10.10 6.55 -8.08
C GLY A 255 8.84 7.02 -8.84
N ILE A 256 9.01 7.58 -10.04
CA ILE A 256 7.88 7.94 -10.92
C ILE A 256 7.07 6.69 -11.29
N VAL A 257 7.77 5.62 -11.68
CA VAL A 257 7.16 4.32 -11.98
C VAL A 257 6.45 3.76 -10.75
N ALA A 258 7.09 3.77 -9.58
CA ALA A 258 6.51 3.29 -8.33
C ALA A 258 5.18 4.00 -7.99
N LEU A 259 5.14 5.33 -8.14
CA LEU A 259 3.93 6.13 -7.91
C LEU A 259 2.83 5.80 -8.92
N GLY A 260 3.17 5.66 -10.21
CA GLY A 260 2.20 5.29 -11.25
C GLY A 260 1.57 3.91 -11.00
N LEU A 261 2.40 2.91 -10.69
CA LEU A 261 1.95 1.53 -10.49
C LEU A 261 1.21 1.33 -9.17
N GLY A 262 1.77 1.80 -8.06
CA GLY A 262 1.25 1.48 -6.72
C GLY A 262 0.24 2.49 -6.18
N VAL A 263 0.43 3.79 -6.44
CA VAL A 263 -0.49 4.83 -5.93
C VAL A 263 -1.66 5.06 -6.88
N GLU A 264 -1.39 5.30 -8.16
CA GLU A 264 -2.44 5.52 -9.17
C GLU A 264 -3.04 4.20 -9.69
N GLY A 265 -2.35 3.07 -9.54
CA GLY A 265 -2.85 1.76 -10.00
C GLY A 265 -2.83 1.59 -11.51
N LEU A 266 -1.96 2.30 -12.23
CA LEU A 266 -1.86 2.23 -13.69
C LEU A 266 -1.24 0.90 -14.13
N PRO A 267 -1.71 0.31 -15.24
CA PRO A 267 -1.02 -0.80 -15.91
C PRO A 267 0.41 -0.42 -16.32
N ALA A 268 1.30 -1.41 -16.38
CA ALA A 268 2.69 -1.17 -16.79
C ALA A 268 2.82 -0.57 -18.20
N SER A 269 1.96 -1.00 -19.14
CA SER A 269 1.90 -0.50 -20.52
C SER A 269 1.51 0.98 -20.59
N GLU A 270 0.56 1.41 -19.77
CA GLU A 270 0.15 2.82 -19.68
C GLU A 270 1.24 3.69 -19.04
N CYS A 271 1.89 3.19 -17.99
CA CYS A 271 3.09 3.84 -17.42
C CYS A 271 4.19 3.99 -18.48
N LEU A 272 4.43 2.97 -19.31
CA LEU A 272 5.41 2.99 -20.39
C LEU A 272 5.08 4.07 -21.43
N GLU A 273 3.84 4.14 -21.91
CA GLU A 273 3.41 5.14 -22.88
C GLU A 273 3.61 6.56 -22.34
N ARG A 274 3.13 6.84 -21.13
CA ARG A 274 3.26 8.16 -20.49
C ARG A 274 4.72 8.50 -20.18
N PHE A 275 5.55 7.51 -19.82
CA PHE A 275 6.97 7.73 -19.53
C PHE A 275 7.78 8.10 -20.78
N LYS A 276 7.41 7.59 -21.96
CA LYS A 276 8.02 8.00 -23.23
C LYS A 276 7.80 9.50 -23.49
N ALA A 277 6.62 10.04 -23.17
CA ALA A 277 6.33 11.47 -23.28
C ALA A 277 7.23 12.31 -22.35
N ILE A 278 7.41 11.89 -21.08
CA ILE A 278 8.37 12.54 -20.16
C ILE A 278 9.78 12.54 -20.77
N SER A 279 10.19 11.42 -21.36
CA SER A 279 11.53 11.28 -21.92
C SER A 279 11.75 12.10 -23.19
N SER A 280 10.72 12.32 -24.01
CA SER A 280 10.82 13.16 -25.22
C SER A 280 10.65 14.66 -24.93
N GLU A 281 9.80 15.04 -23.98
CA GLU A 281 9.39 16.43 -23.75
C GLU A 281 10.05 17.06 -22.52
N GLY A 282 10.36 16.25 -21.51
CA GLY A 282 10.93 16.72 -20.24
C GLY A 282 12.40 17.11 -20.33
N PHE A 283 13.15 16.57 -21.30
CA PHE A 283 14.56 16.88 -21.55
C PHE A 283 14.73 17.97 -22.63
N ASP A 284 13.91 19.03 -22.57
CA ASP A 284 14.06 20.18 -23.48
C ASP A 284 15.15 21.15 -23.01
N ASN A 285 16.03 21.52 -23.94
CA ASN A 285 17.18 22.38 -23.67
C ASN A 285 16.76 23.84 -23.57
N LYS A 286 17.21 24.57 -22.53
CA LYS A 286 17.00 26.02 -22.38
C LYS A 286 17.43 26.77 -23.67
N LEU A 287 16.52 27.59 -24.24
CA LEU A 287 16.80 28.48 -25.40
C LEU A 287 18.05 29.35 -25.13
N GLY A 288 18.93 29.44 -26.15
CA GLY A 288 20.23 30.14 -26.06
C GLY A 288 21.45 29.23 -25.87
N THR A 289 21.26 27.92 -25.71
CA THR A 289 22.31 26.89 -25.71
C THR A 289 22.72 26.42 -27.12
N LYS A 290 21.94 26.79 -28.15
CA LYS A 290 22.17 26.39 -29.56
C LYS A 290 23.02 27.39 -30.35
N THR A 291 22.94 28.70 -30.07
CA THR A 291 23.64 29.77 -30.82
C THR A 291 25.10 29.96 -30.35
N PRO A 292 26.14 29.75 -31.18
CA PRO A 292 27.53 30.00 -30.80
C PRO A 292 27.76 31.47 -30.41
N GLY A 293 28.43 31.76 -29.28
CA GLY A 293 28.77 33.13 -28.84
C GLY A 293 27.97 33.64 -27.61
N LEU A 294 26.64 33.50 -27.58
CA LEU A 294 25.83 33.86 -26.40
C LEU A 294 25.89 32.82 -25.27
N LYS A 295 26.44 31.61 -25.55
CA LYS A 295 26.53 30.48 -24.61
C LYS A 295 27.37 30.79 -23.37
N LEU A 296 28.49 31.50 -23.49
CA LEU A 296 29.36 31.77 -22.33
C LEU A 296 28.69 32.69 -21.30
N ILE A 297 27.87 33.65 -21.77
CA ILE A 297 27.24 34.67 -20.94
C ILE A 297 25.98 34.12 -20.28
N SER A 298 25.14 33.37 -21.02
CA SER A 298 23.95 32.72 -20.47
C SER A 298 24.26 31.60 -19.46
N ARG A 299 25.47 31.01 -19.54
CA ARG A 299 25.95 29.93 -18.65
C ARG A 299 26.58 30.39 -17.34
N ARG A 300 27.21 31.58 -17.28
CA ARG A 300 27.68 32.15 -16.00
C ARG A 300 26.52 32.57 -15.07
N ILE A 301 25.29 32.58 -15.59
CA ILE A 301 24.10 33.09 -14.92
C ILE A 301 23.10 31.96 -14.56
N ARG A 302 23.26 30.72 -15.06
CA ARG A 302 22.23 29.67 -14.93
C ARG A 302 22.78 28.35 -14.38
N GLY A 303 22.08 27.76 -13.40
CA GLY A 303 22.53 26.61 -12.59
C GLY A 303 22.18 25.20 -13.10
N SER A 304 21.37 25.04 -14.16
CA SER A 304 20.94 23.73 -14.69
C SER A 304 20.78 23.70 -16.22
N ILE A 305 20.90 22.50 -16.80
CA ILE A 305 20.92 22.26 -18.26
C ILE A 305 19.52 22.26 -18.87
N TYR A 306 18.56 21.63 -18.20
CA TYR A 306 17.20 21.44 -18.70
C TYR A 306 16.22 22.46 -18.13
N LEU A 307 15.15 22.72 -18.86
CA LEU A 307 14.02 23.52 -18.38
C LEU A 307 13.21 22.71 -17.36
N GLN A 308 13.33 23.06 -16.08
CA GLN A 308 12.55 22.45 -15.01
C GLN A 308 11.04 22.59 -15.24
N ASP A 309 10.57 23.68 -15.87
CA ASP A 309 9.16 23.88 -16.19
C ASP A 309 8.63 22.86 -17.20
N SER A 310 9.43 22.48 -18.21
CA SER A 310 9.03 21.47 -19.20
C SER A 310 8.95 20.09 -18.56
N TYR A 311 9.97 19.73 -17.76
CA TYR A 311 9.99 18.48 -17.01
C TYR A 311 8.84 18.40 -15.99
N SER A 312 8.60 19.47 -15.24
CA SER A 312 7.52 19.54 -14.24
C SER A 312 6.15 19.38 -14.89
N ARG A 313 5.92 20.02 -16.04
CA ARG A 313 4.67 19.88 -16.80
C ARG A 313 4.47 18.45 -17.28
N ALA A 314 5.52 17.81 -17.83
CA ALA A 314 5.43 16.42 -18.28
C ALA A 314 5.09 15.46 -17.13
N ILE A 315 5.65 15.68 -15.92
CA ILE A 315 5.26 14.92 -14.72
C ILE A 315 3.81 15.20 -14.32
N GLU A 316 3.38 16.46 -14.35
CA GLU A 316 2.00 16.83 -14.00
C GLU A 316 0.98 16.23 -14.96
N GLU A 317 1.31 16.15 -16.25
CA GLU A 317 0.50 15.47 -17.27
C GLU A 317 0.50 13.96 -17.06
N TYR A 318 1.65 13.34 -16.73
CA TYR A 318 1.74 11.92 -16.41
C TYR A 318 0.78 11.51 -15.29
N PHE A 319 0.64 12.32 -14.25
CA PHE A 319 -0.23 12.03 -13.09
C PHE A 319 -1.63 12.66 -13.18
N ASP A 320 -1.98 13.32 -14.28
CA ASP A 320 -3.23 14.09 -14.42
C ASP A 320 -3.50 15.00 -13.21
N ASN A 321 -2.59 15.96 -12.98
CA ASN A 321 -2.57 16.79 -11.77
C ASN A 321 -3.88 17.57 -11.50
N ARG A 322 -4.79 17.64 -12.47
CA ARG A 322 -6.18 18.12 -12.29
C ARG A 322 -6.93 17.38 -11.18
N LYS A 323 -6.54 16.14 -10.87
CA LYS A 323 -7.09 15.36 -9.75
C LYS A 323 -6.63 15.85 -8.38
N GLY A 324 -5.52 16.60 -8.30
CA GLY A 324 -4.97 17.10 -7.03
C GLY A 324 -4.66 15.99 -6.02
N ASN A 325 -4.31 14.79 -6.50
CA ASN A 325 -4.08 13.64 -5.64
C ASN A 325 -2.83 13.87 -4.79
N ILE A 326 -3.02 13.81 -3.47
CA ILE A 326 -1.92 13.85 -2.50
C ILE A 326 -1.41 12.45 -2.21
N THR A 327 -0.10 12.33 -2.03
CA THR A 327 0.61 11.05 -1.94
C THR A 327 0.25 10.28 -0.68
N TYR A 328 0.20 10.95 0.49
CA TYR A 328 -0.14 10.29 1.74
C TYR A 328 -1.53 9.66 1.69
N GLY A 329 -1.76 8.53 2.36
CA GLY A 329 -3.08 7.95 2.56
C GLY A 329 -3.44 6.90 1.51
N LEU A 330 -3.33 5.65 1.92
CA LEU A 330 -3.65 4.47 1.13
C LEU A 330 -5.10 4.49 0.66
N ARG A 331 -5.28 4.37 -0.66
CA ARG A 331 -6.57 4.14 -1.31
C ARG A 331 -6.76 2.68 -1.76
N ASN A 332 -5.66 1.92 -1.76
CA ASN A 332 -5.58 0.51 -2.07
C ASN A 332 -4.64 -0.16 -1.04
N HIS A 333 -4.22 -1.41 -1.27
CA HIS A 333 -3.35 -2.14 -0.34
C HIS A 333 -1.86 -1.83 -0.50
N CYS A 334 -1.46 -1.32 -1.66
CA CYS A 334 -0.07 -1.15 -2.07
C CYS A 334 0.57 0.05 -1.36
N ARG A 335 1.58 -0.25 -0.55
CA ARG A 335 2.42 0.77 0.08
C ARG A 335 3.49 1.21 -0.90
N VAL A 336 3.65 2.51 -1.07
CA VAL A 336 4.63 3.10 -1.98
C VAL A 336 5.53 4.06 -1.23
N ALA A 337 6.84 3.94 -1.44
CA ALA A 337 7.82 4.91 -0.98
C ALA A 337 8.74 5.31 -2.13
N VAL A 338 9.08 6.59 -2.22
CA VAL A 338 10.07 7.10 -3.16
C VAL A 338 11.24 7.72 -2.41
N THR A 339 12.45 7.45 -2.88
CA THR A 339 13.67 8.01 -2.27
C THR A 339 13.91 9.45 -2.73
N THR A 340 14.42 10.28 -1.83
CA THR A 340 14.88 11.65 -2.12
C THR A 340 16.06 11.97 -1.21
N THR A 341 16.90 12.90 -1.63
CA THR A 341 18.05 13.33 -0.84
C THR A 341 17.80 14.74 -0.30
N VAL A 342 17.83 14.90 1.03
CA VAL A 342 17.71 16.19 1.71
C VAL A 342 18.94 16.40 2.59
N GLY A 343 19.71 17.44 2.30
CA GLY A 343 21.05 17.60 2.90
C GLY A 343 21.97 16.44 2.49
N SER A 344 22.47 15.70 3.48
CA SER A 344 23.29 14.50 3.27
C SER A 344 22.53 13.17 3.40
N ASP A 345 21.24 13.22 3.71
CA ASP A 345 20.50 12.05 4.15
C ASP A 345 19.55 11.53 3.07
N ALA A 346 19.45 10.21 2.97
CA ALA A 346 18.36 9.55 2.25
C ALA A 346 17.07 9.68 3.07
N ARG A 347 16.03 10.24 2.47
CA ARG A 347 14.70 10.37 3.04
C ARG A 347 13.67 9.67 2.14
N LEU A 348 12.51 9.34 2.71
CA LEU A 348 11.40 8.70 1.99
C LEU A 348 10.18 9.61 1.94
N ILE A 349 9.60 9.75 0.74
CA ILE A 349 8.25 10.28 0.57
C ILE A 349 7.34 9.07 0.34
N ALA A 350 6.42 8.78 1.26
CA ALA A 350 5.62 7.56 1.24
C ALA A 350 4.11 7.84 1.31
N ASN A 351 3.29 6.91 0.79
CA ASN A 351 1.84 6.95 0.95
C ASN A 351 1.37 6.38 2.30
N TYR A 352 2.30 5.96 3.15
CA TYR A 352 2.11 5.44 4.51
C TYR A 352 3.10 6.11 5.48
N HIS A 353 3.04 5.72 6.76
CA HIS A 353 3.99 6.15 7.78
C HIS A 353 4.40 4.97 8.65
N ALA A 354 5.69 4.59 8.64
CA ALA A 354 6.18 3.40 9.33
C ALA A 354 7.16 3.68 10.49
N GLY A 355 7.84 4.84 10.54
CA GLY A 355 8.85 5.17 11.56
C GLY A 355 8.69 6.58 12.15
N ASP A 356 9.78 7.17 12.64
CA ASP A 356 9.79 8.55 13.16
C ASP A 356 9.82 9.61 12.04
N ASP A 357 9.52 10.86 12.39
CA ASP A 357 9.45 11.98 11.45
C ASP A 357 10.83 12.39 10.86
N GLU A 358 11.90 11.66 11.16
CA GLU A 358 13.21 11.90 10.55
C GLU A 358 13.28 11.24 9.18
N LYS A 359 13.11 9.91 9.08
CA LYS A 359 13.27 9.23 7.77
C LYS A 359 12.17 9.61 6.77
N TYR A 360 10.96 9.86 7.24
CA TYR A 360 9.78 10.09 6.40
C TYR A 360 9.47 11.56 6.28
N ILE A 361 9.27 12.01 5.03
CA ILE A 361 8.83 13.37 4.76
C ILE A 361 7.31 13.38 4.72
N ASN A 362 6.70 14.25 5.53
CA ASN A 362 5.26 14.35 5.68
C ASN A 362 4.59 14.66 4.32
N SER A 363 3.93 13.65 3.76
CA SER A 363 3.53 13.58 2.35
C SER A 363 2.17 14.21 2.05
N LYS A 364 1.91 15.40 2.61
CA LYS A 364 0.87 16.32 2.11
C LYS A 364 1.15 16.81 0.68
N MET A 365 2.30 16.44 0.13
CA MET A 365 2.71 16.69 -1.24
C MET A 365 1.79 15.99 -2.23
N THR A 366 1.62 16.60 -3.39
CA THR A 366 0.98 15.93 -4.52
C THR A 366 1.86 14.77 -5.02
N ILE A 367 1.25 13.83 -5.74
CA ILE A 367 2.00 12.73 -6.38
C ILE A 367 3.04 13.28 -7.35
N SER A 368 2.69 14.33 -8.10
CA SER A 368 3.60 14.99 -9.03
C SER A 368 4.79 15.66 -8.31
N ASP A 369 4.56 16.29 -7.16
CA ASP A 369 5.65 16.89 -6.37
C ASP A 369 6.56 15.83 -5.74
N ALA A 370 6.00 14.70 -5.29
CA ALA A 370 6.78 13.57 -4.79
C ALA A 370 7.68 12.98 -5.88
N ALA A 371 7.14 12.81 -7.09
CA ALA A 371 7.89 12.38 -8.27
C ALA A 371 9.04 13.36 -8.59
N LYS A 372 8.75 14.66 -8.67
CA LYS A 372 9.75 15.72 -8.91
C LYS A 372 10.88 15.68 -7.86
N CYS A 373 10.54 15.61 -6.58
CA CYS A 373 11.53 15.60 -5.50
C CYS A 373 12.44 14.37 -5.54
N SER A 374 11.95 13.24 -6.07
CA SER A 374 12.76 12.05 -6.25
C SER A 374 13.72 12.13 -7.45
N SER A 375 13.45 12.98 -8.44
CA SER A 375 14.11 12.96 -9.77
C SER A 375 14.85 14.24 -10.17
N MET A 376 15.00 15.22 -9.28
CA MET A 376 15.83 16.42 -9.53
C MET A 376 17.33 16.07 -9.52
N ALA A 377 17.83 15.51 -10.61
CA ALA A 377 19.24 15.17 -10.76
C ALA A 377 20.13 16.44 -10.80
N PRO A 378 21.21 16.52 -9.99
CA PRO A 378 22.12 17.66 -10.01
C PRO A 378 22.69 17.96 -11.39
N LEU A 379 22.89 19.24 -11.69
CA LEU A 379 23.26 19.80 -12.99
C LEU A 379 22.21 19.63 -14.12
N TYR A 380 21.37 18.60 -14.09
CA TYR A 380 20.23 18.46 -14.99
C TYR A 380 19.14 19.46 -14.65
N PHE A 381 18.75 19.52 -13.38
CA PHE A 381 17.66 20.33 -12.85
C PHE A 381 18.11 21.14 -11.62
N GLU A 382 17.32 22.15 -11.24
CA GLU A 382 17.47 22.85 -9.94
C GLU A 382 16.73 22.03 -8.85
N PRO A 383 17.12 22.13 -7.57
CA PRO A 383 16.47 21.34 -6.52
C PRO A 383 15.01 21.77 -6.35
N MET A 384 14.17 20.84 -5.91
CA MET A 384 12.82 21.20 -5.48
C MET A 384 12.90 21.85 -4.09
N LEU A 385 12.32 23.04 -3.95
CA LEU A 385 12.24 23.74 -2.67
C LEU A 385 10.87 23.52 -2.02
N VAL A 386 10.84 22.76 -0.93
CA VAL A 386 9.60 22.49 -0.17
C VAL A 386 9.82 22.86 1.28
N ASN A 387 9.02 23.80 1.79
CA ASN A 387 9.10 24.32 3.17
C ASN A 387 10.52 24.78 3.59
N GLY A 388 11.29 25.35 2.65
CA GLY A 388 12.65 25.82 2.91
C GLY A 388 13.74 24.75 2.91
N MET A 389 13.40 23.50 2.59
CA MET A 389 14.36 22.40 2.39
C MET A 389 14.58 22.16 0.90
N GLU A 390 15.82 21.82 0.53
CA GLU A 390 16.21 21.42 -0.83
C GLU A 390 16.10 19.89 -0.99
N PHE A 391 15.38 19.48 -2.02
CA PHE A 391 15.17 18.10 -2.38
C PHE A 391 15.88 17.79 -3.70
N TRP A 392 16.72 16.76 -3.64
CA TRP A 392 17.50 16.28 -4.76
C TRP A 392 17.17 14.82 -5.08
N ASP A 393 17.62 14.40 -6.26
CA ASP A 393 17.43 13.03 -6.75
C ASP A 393 17.79 11.96 -5.70
N GLY A 394 16.91 10.99 -5.53
CA GLY A 394 17.11 9.87 -4.61
C GLY A 394 18.31 9.00 -4.97
N GLY A 395 18.70 8.98 -6.24
CA GLY A 395 19.89 8.32 -6.77
C GLY A 395 21.22 8.89 -6.30
N LEU A 396 21.22 10.06 -5.63
CA LEU A 396 22.42 10.55 -4.91
C LEU A 396 22.78 9.68 -3.71
N THR A 397 21.80 9.08 -3.06
CA THR A 397 22.00 8.35 -1.80
C THR A 397 21.56 6.89 -1.87
N ALA A 398 20.51 6.58 -2.64
CA ALA A 398 19.92 5.25 -2.73
C ALA A 398 19.39 4.98 -4.15
N ASN A 399 20.30 4.75 -5.11
CA ASN A 399 19.90 4.50 -6.51
C ASN A 399 19.16 3.17 -6.71
N ASN A 400 19.67 2.08 -6.13
CA ASN A 400 18.93 0.82 -6.00
C ASN A 400 18.35 0.72 -4.59
N PRO A 401 17.03 0.87 -4.41
CA PRO A 401 16.42 0.93 -3.08
C PRO A 401 16.14 -0.45 -2.47
N VAL A 402 16.68 -1.57 -2.98
CA VAL A 402 16.34 -2.93 -2.51
C VAL A 402 16.54 -3.12 -0.99
N GLN A 403 17.65 -2.64 -0.44
CA GLN A 403 17.91 -2.77 1.00
C GLN A 403 16.91 -1.95 1.81
N LEU A 404 16.63 -0.71 1.37
CA LEU A 404 15.60 0.13 1.97
C LEU A 404 14.22 -0.55 1.90
N ALA A 405 13.86 -1.16 0.78
CA ALA A 405 12.58 -1.83 0.60
C ALA A 405 12.41 -3.02 1.57
N LEU A 406 13.47 -3.80 1.79
CA LEU A 406 13.45 -4.89 2.76
C LEU A 406 13.34 -4.36 4.20
N ASP A 407 14.05 -3.28 4.53
CA ASP A 407 14.00 -2.65 5.86
C ASP A 407 12.61 -2.03 6.13
N GLU A 408 12.01 -1.38 5.14
CA GLU A 408 10.64 -0.85 5.23
C GLU A 408 9.62 -1.98 5.44
N SER A 409 9.78 -3.12 4.75
CA SER A 409 8.90 -4.26 4.93
C SER A 409 8.98 -4.85 6.34
N ASN A 410 10.19 -4.97 6.88
CA ASN A 410 10.39 -5.41 8.26
C ASN A 410 9.73 -4.45 9.26
N LEU A 411 9.82 -3.15 9.02
CA LEU A 411 9.20 -2.14 9.89
C LEU A 411 7.67 -2.17 9.83
N LEU A 412 7.10 -2.42 8.65
CA LEU A 412 5.66 -2.44 8.42
C LEU A 412 4.97 -3.71 8.95
N TRP A 413 5.60 -4.87 8.78
CA TRP A 413 4.94 -6.16 9.04
C TRP A 413 5.67 -7.04 10.05
N GLY A 414 6.91 -6.74 10.42
CA GLY A 414 7.71 -7.59 11.33
C GLY A 414 7.98 -8.99 10.78
N LYS A 415 7.81 -9.21 9.47
CA LYS A 415 8.00 -10.50 8.81
C LYS A 415 9.40 -10.55 8.18
N PRO A 416 10.35 -11.33 8.74
CA PRO A 416 11.74 -11.31 8.27
C PRO A 416 11.92 -11.89 6.87
N ARG A 417 10.95 -12.68 6.39
CA ARG A 417 10.99 -13.40 5.12
C ARG A 417 9.80 -13.02 4.23
N PRO A 418 9.94 -12.02 3.35
CA PRO A 418 8.95 -11.71 2.32
C PRO A 418 8.72 -12.91 1.39
N ASP A 419 7.57 -13.00 0.72
CA ASP A 419 7.35 -14.06 -0.28
C ASP A 419 8.25 -13.89 -1.51
N LEU A 420 8.46 -12.63 -1.90
CA LEU A 420 9.26 -12.21 -3.03
C LEU A 420 9.87 -10.83 -2.76
N VAL A 421 11.15 -10.67 -3.11
CA VAL A 421 11.81 -9.37 -3.28
C VAL A 421 12.32 -9.28 -4.71
N LEU A 422 11.66 -8.45 -5.53
CA LEU A 422 12.02 -8.26 -6.94
C LEU A 422 12.69 -6.89 -7.13
N SER A 423 13.97 -6.88 -7.48
CA SER A 423 14.70 -5.67 -7.89
C SER A 423 14.74 -5.58 -9.41
N ILE A 424 14.25 -4.49 -9.99
CA ILE A 424 14.29 -4.30 -11.45
C ILE A 424 15.22 -3.13 -11.80
N GLY A 425 16.28 -3.48 -12.51
CA GLY A 425 17.29 -2.55 -12.98
C GLY A 425 16.94 -1.86 -14.29
N THR A 426 17.60 -0.75 -14.54
CA THR A 426 17.50 0.06 -15.77
C THR A 426 18.60 -0.30 -16.79
N GLY A 427 19.01 -1.56 -16.78
CA GLY A 427 20.08 -2.13 -17.59
C GLY A 427 21.49 -1.96 -17.02
N HIS A 428 22.43 -2.79 -17.51
CA HIS A 428 23.82 -2.77 -17.07
C HIS A 428 24.83 -3.02 -18.21
N SER A 429 26.06 -2.52 -18.06
CA SER A 429 27.21 -2.83 -18.91
C SER A 429 28.52 -2.99 -18.13
N SER A 430 29.48 -3.74 -18.70
CA SER A 430 30.86 -3.80 -18.21
C SER A 430 31.71 -2.64 -18.70
N ALA A 431 31.31 -1.96 -19.77
CA ALA A 431 31.97 -0.75 -20.25
C ALA A 431 31.40 0.50 -19.55
N LEU A 432 32.20 1.57 -19.50
CA LEU A 432 31.77 2.86 -18.99
C LEU A 432 30.54 3.36 -19.77
N GLN A 433 29.56 3.88 -19.03
CA GLN A 433 28.40 4.56 -19.60
C GLN A 433 28.86 5.72 -20.49
N ASP A 434 28.13 5.95 -21.60
CA ASP A 434 28.41 7.09 -22.46
C ASP A 434 28.16 8.41 -21.72
N GLU A 435 28.94 9.44 -22.06
CA GLU A 435 28.77 10.75 -21.46
C GLU A 435 27.37 11.30 -21.76
N PRO A 436 26.67 11.86 -20.75
CA PRO A 436 25.35 12.41 -20.99
C PRO A 436 25.32 13.49 -22.05
N VAL A 437 24.24 13.49 -22.83
CA VAL A 437 24.09 14.34 -24.01
C VAL A 437 24.11 15.81 -23.62
N GLY A 438 23.42 16.17 -22.53
CA GLY A 438 23.39 17.51 -21.97
C GLY A 438 24.73 17.99 -21.38
N LEU A 439 25.62 17.07 -20.98
CA LEU A 439 26.90 17.39 -20.33
C LEU A 439 28.05 17.64 -21.31
N LYS A 440 27.91 17.32 -22.61
CA LYS A 440 28.98 17.40 -23.63
C LYS A 440 29.69 18.75 -23.73
N ASN A 441 29.07 19.82 -23.26
CA ASN A 441 29.56 21.19 -23.39
C ASN A 441 29.81 21.89 -22.04
N LEU A 442 29.87 21.16 -20.91
CA LEU A 442 30.14 21.74 -19.58
C LEU A 442 31.63 21.96 -19.31
N ASP A 443 31.93 22.74 -18.27
CA ASP A 443 33.28 22.83 -17.71
C ASP A 443 33.75 21.43 -17.30
N GLU A 444 34.97 21.05 -17.69
CA GLU A 444 35.52 19.71 -17.46
C GLU A 444 35.52 19.31 -15.98
N LYS A 445 35.75 20.24 -15.03
CA LYS A 445 35.73 19.91 -13.60
C LYS A 445 34.33 19.55 -13.11
N LEU A 446 33.31 20.27 -13.55
CA LEU A 446 31.92 19.98 -13.19
C LEU A 446 31.43 18.70 -13.87
N LYS A 447 31.86 18.48 -15.11
CA LYS A 447 31.60 17.26 -15.88
C LYS A 447 32.22 16.03 -15.21
N GLU A 448 33.47 16.11 -14.74
CA GLU A 448 34.16 15.03 -14.01
C GLU A 448 33.41 14.66 -12.73
N LEU A 449 32.96 15.64 -11.93
CA LEU A 449 32.18 15.39 -10.72
C LEU A 449 30.86 14.67 -11.03
N MET A 450 30.17 15.05 -12.10
CA MET A 450 28.95 14.36 -12.53
C MET A 450 29.19 12.96 -13.05
N ILE A 451 30.22 12.76 -13.86
CA ILE A 451 30.57 11.43 -14.34
C ILE A 451 30.92 10.52 -13.14
N LEU A 452 31.60 11.06 -12.11
CA LEU A 452 31.89 10.32 -10.89
C LEU A 452 30.61 9.92 -10.14
N TRP A 453 29.66 10.84 -9.97
CA TRP A 453 28.37 10.51 -9.35
C TRP A 453 27.56 9.51 -10.18
N LEU A 454 27.44 9.68 -11.50
CA LEU A 454 26.72 8.73 -12.36
C LEU A 454 27.33 7.33 -12.29
N ARG A 455 28.66 7.20 -12.11
CA ARG A 455 29.31 5.91 -11.85
C ARG A 455 28.91 5.26 -10.53
N THR A 456 28.54 6.07 -9.53
CA THR A 456 27.98 5.55 -8.27
C THR A 456 26.54 5.08 -8.41
N MET A 457 25.81 5.52 -9.44
CA MET A 457 24.45 5.03 -9.78
C MET A 457 24.48 3.66 -10.47
N ASN A 458 25.24 2.71 -9.92
CA ASN A 458 25.38 1.37 -10.46
C ASN A 458 24.49 0.39 -9.70
N GLY A 459 23.22 0.33 -10.08
CA GLY A 459 22.24 -0.54 -9.43
C GLY A 459 22.60 -2.04 -9.45
N GLN A 460 23.41 -2.49 -10.43
CA GLN A 460 23.91 -3.85 -10.49
C GLN A 460 24.98 -4.12 -9.42
N GLN A 461 25.84 -3.14 -9.14
CA GLN A 461 26.81 -3.25 -8.05
C GLN A 461 26.12 -3.17 -6.69
N ASP A 462 25.14 -2.30 -6.53
CA ASP A 462 24.33 -2.21 -5.31
C ASP A 462 23.60 -3.52 -5.02
N TRP A 463 23.05 -4.17 -6.05
CA TRP A 463 22.46 -5.50 -5.93
C TRP A 463 23.48 -6.54 -5.45
N LYS A 464 24.70 -6.55 -6.01
CA LYS A 464 25.77 -7.45 -5.53
C LYS A 464 26.12 -7.17 -4.07
N ASN A 465 26.20 -5.90 -3.68
CA ASN A 465 26.47 -5.49 -2.30
C ASN A 465 25.35 -5.98 -1.36
N PHE A 466 24.09 -5.81 -1.77
CA PHE A 466 22.92 -6.35 -1.07
C PHE A 466 23.04 -7.86 -0.90
N CYS A 467 23.28 -8.61 -1.98
CA CYS A 467 23.45 -10.07 -1.90
C CYS A 467 24.60 -10.48 -0.96
N ASN A 468 25.73 -9.78 -1.04
CA ASN A 468 26.88 -10.04 -0.17
C ASN A 468 26.56 -9.75 1.30
N SER A 469 25.80 -8.70 1.59
CA SER A 469 25.38 -8.35 2.96
C SER A 469 24.47 -9.42 3.58
N LYS A 470 23.70 -10.13 2.74
CA LYS A 470 22.78 -11.19 3.14
C LYS A 470 23.34 -12.60 2.95
N ARG A 471 24.64 -12.77 2.69
CA ARG A 471 25.27 -14.09 2.46
C ARG A 471 25.06 -15.09 3.60
N ASN A 472 24.88 -14.59 4.83
CA ASN A 472 24.62 -15.39 6.04
C ASN A 472 23.13 -15.65 6.27
N ASP A 473 22.26 -15.18 5.37
CA ASP A 473 20.82 -15.38 5.36
C ASP A 473 20.41 -15.92 3.98
N PRO A 474 20.77 -17.18 3.67
CA PRO A 474 20.48 -17.81 2.39
C PRO A 474 18.98 -17.97 2.12
N ASP A 475 18.16 -17.94 3.17
CA ASP A 475 16.72 -18.17 3.10
C ASP A 475 15.98 -16.93 2.61
N THR A 476 16.37 -15.74 3.09
CA THR A 476 15.91 -14.48 2.49
C THR A 476 16.44 -14.32 1.08
N LEU A 477 17.71 -14.66 0.82
CA LEU A 477 18.29 -14.58 -0.52
C LEU A 477 17.62 -15.48 -1.55
N ALA A 478 17.10 -16.64 -1.14
CA ALA A 478 16.37 -17.54 -2.03
C ALA A 478 15.10 -16.91 -2.64
N ARG A 479 14.62 -15.80 -2.07
CA ARG A 479 13.43 -15.06 -2.49
C ARG A 479 13.75 -13.70 -3.11
N CYS A 480 15.04 -13.39 -3.22
CA CYS A 480 15.53 -12.14 -3.77
C CYS A 480 15.96 -12.36 -5.22
N HIS A 481 15.26 -11.73 -6.15
CA HIS A 481 15.54 -11.83 -7.58
C HIS A 481 15.79 -10.46 -8.19
N ARG A 482 16.67 -10.41 -9.21
CA ARG A 482 16.93 -9.20 -9.98
C ARG A 482 16.68 -9.44 -11.45
N LEU A 483 15.94 -8.52 -12.06
CA LEU A 483 15.77 -8.43 -13.51
C LEU A 483 16.53 -7.21 -14.00
N SER A 484 17.53 -7.40 -14.86
CA SER A 484 18.29 -6.27 -15.41
C SER A 484 18.87 -6.63 -16.78
N VAL A 485 18.51 -5.84 -17.79
CA VAL A 485 18.89 -6.11 -19.18
C VAL A 485 20.37 -5.77 -19.43
N SER A 486 21.10 -6.66 -20.10
CA SER A 486 22.44 -6.32 -20.60
C SER A 486 22.37 -5.32 -21.76
N SER A 487 23.24 -4.32 -21.77
CA SER A 487 23.16 -3.24 -22.77
C SER A 487 23.30 -3.73 -24.23
N VAL A 488 22.55 -3.06 -25.13
CA VAL A 488 22.42 -3.33 -26.58
C VAL A 488 23.75 -3.27 -27.33
N PHE A 489 24.63 -2.31 -27.00
CA PHE A 489 25.86 -2.02 -27.75
C PHE A 489 27.14 -2.16 -26.92
N GLY A 490 27.07 -2.92 -25.81
CA GLY A 490 28.17 -3.01 -24.86
C GLY A 490 28.43 -1.72 -24.08
N ARG A 491 27.58 -0.67 -24.21
CA ARG A 491 27.62 0.56 -23.39
C ARG A 491 26.22 0.99 -23.01
N GLU A 492 26.02 1.37 -21.75
CA GLU A 492 24.76 1.90 -21.27
C GLU A 492 24.40 3.21 -21.99
N ALA A 493 23.11 3.42 -22.26
CA ALA A 493 22.62 4.69 -22.77
C ALA A 493 22.92 5.81 -21.76
N ALA A 494 23.20 7.00 -22.28
CA ALA A 494 23.34 8.18 -21.46
C ALA A 494 22.04 8.47 -20.70
N PHE A 495 22.15 9.18 -19.57
CA PHE A 495 21.03 9.44 -18.64
C PHE A 495 19.82 10.12 -19.32
N ASP A 496 20.07 10.88 -20.37
CA ASP A 496 19.17 11.77 -21.11
C ASP A 496 19.08 11.43 -22.62
N GLU A 497 19.49 10.23 -23.03
CA GLU A 497 19.61 9.78 -24.43
C GLU A 497 18.28 9.20 -24.97
N ALA A 498 17.29 10.07 -25.20
CA ALA A 498 15.93 9.68 -25.61
C ALA A 498 15.85 8.99 -26.98
N ASP A 499 16.82 9.21 -27.87
CA ASP A 499 16.90 8.57 -29.19
C ASP A 499 17.17 7.05 -29.12
N ARG A 500 17.69 6.54 -27.99
CA ARG A 500 17.91 5.11 -27.78
C ARG A 500 16.72 4.36 -27.20
N ILE A 501 15.61 5.02 -26.89
CA ILE A 501 14.41 4.41 -26.28
C ILE A 501 13.96 3.17 -27.04
N ILE A 502 13.78 3.26 -28.37
CA ILE A 502 13.32 2.13 -29.20
C ILE A 502 14.28 0.93 -29.09
N SER A 503 15.60 1.18 -29.11
CA SER A 503 16.60 0.11 -28.99
C SER A 503 16.58 -0.57 -27.62
N MET A 504 16.34 0.20 -26.56
CA MET A 504 16.22 -0.31 -25.19
C MET A 504 14.97 -1.17 -25.03
N GLU A 505 13.84 -0.74 -25.61
CA GLU A 505 12.60 -1.52 -25.63
C GLU A 505 12.80 -2.87 -26.32
N MET A 506 13.32 -2.88 -27.54
CA MET A 506 13.56 -4.11 -28.29
C MET A 506 14.42 -5.11 -27.51
N LYS A 507 15.44 -4.62 -26.79
CA LYS A 507 16.33 -5.46 -25.98
C LYS A 507 15.64 -5.98 -24.72
N ALA A 508 14.85 -5.14 -24.03
CA ALA A 508 14.08 -5.55 -22.87
C ALA A 508 12.95 -6.54 -23.25
N GLN A 509 12.35 -6.37 -24.42
CA GLN A 509 11.38 -7.32 -24.99
C GLN A 509 12.03 -8.69 -25.26
N GLY A 510 13.27 -8.70 -25.75
CA GLY A 510 14.05 -9.92 -25.96
C GLY A 510 14.78 -10.47 -24.72
N TYR A 511 14.55 -9.91 -23.52
CA TYR A 511 15.21 -10.39 -22.30
C TYR A 511 14.78 -11.82 -21.98
N ASN A 512 15.76 -12.71 -21.81
CA ASN A 512 15.54 -14.11 -21.47
C ASN A 512 16.70 -14.56 -20.58
N GLU A 513 16.42 -14.76 -19.30
CA GLU A 513 17.38 -15.26 -18.34
C GLU A 513 16.79 -16.46 -17.62
N ARG A 514 17.56 -17.54 -17.54
CA ARG A 514 17.09 -18.75 -16.86
C ARG A 514 16.98 -18.54 -15.36
N TYR A 515 15.88 -19.00 -14.77
CA TYR A 515 15.73 -19.04 -13.33
C TYR A 515 16.81 -19.89 -12.66
N LYS A 516 17.41 -19.37 -11.59
CA LYS A 516 18.45 -20.05 -10.80
C LYS A 516 17.92 -20.36 -9.42
N LYS A 517 17.61 -21.63 -9.21
CA LYS A 517 17.13 -22.15 -7.93
C LYS A 517 18.22 -22.11 -6.86
N SER A 518 17.86 -21.73 -5.64
CA SER A 518 18.70 -21.76 -4.45
C SER A 518 18.77 -23.17 -3.84
N TYR A 519 19.80 -23.40 -3.03
CA TYR A 519 19.93 -24.62 -2.20
C TYR A 519 19.26 -24.47 -0.82
N SER A 520 18.65 -23.31 -0.53
CA SER A 520 17.91 -23.09 0.71
C SER A 520 16.72 -24.04 0.85
N LEU A 521 16.41 -24.45 2.09
CA LEU A 521 15.20 -25.20 2.41
C LEU A 521 13.91 -24.38 2.18
N TYR A 522 14.04 -23.06 2.12
CA TYR A 522 12.95 -22.09 1.93
C TYR A 522 12.82 -21.57 0.51
N GLU A 523 13.58 -22.15 -0.42
CA GLU A 523 13.42 -21.94 -1.86
C GLU A 523 11.93 -22.12 -2.26
N PRO A 524 11.24 -21.09 -2.77
CA PRO A 524 9.82 -21.18 -3.09
C PRO A 524 9.50 -22.20 -4.18
N VAL A 525 10.43 -22.48 -5.11
CA VAL A 525 10.20 -23.37 -6.25
C VAL A 525 10.63 -24.82 -5.96
N SER A 526 9.73 -25.79 -6.11
CA SER A 526 9.98 -27.22 -5.93
C SER A 526 9.83 -28.00 -7.23
N GLY A 527 10.68 -29.01 -7.47
CA GLY A 527 10.73 -29.73 -8.75
C GLY A 527 11.82 -29.24 -9.70
N GLU A 528 11.81 -29.75 -10.93
CA GLU A 528 12.71 -29.32 -12.01
C GLU A 528 12.12 -28.08 -12.70
N CYS A 529 12.78 -26.94 -12.56
CA CYS A 529 12.41 -25.70 -13.24
C CYS A 529 13.50 -25.33 -14.27
N ARG A 530 13.09 -25.12 -15.52
CA ARG A 530 13.99 -24.73 -16.62
C ARG A 530 13.57 -23.43 -17.31
N ASP A 531 12.55 -22.79 -16.78
CA ASP A 531 11.87 -21.66 -17.41
C ASP A 531 12.67 -20.37 -17.29
N ASP A 532 12.24 -19.38 -18.06
CA ASP A 532 12.69 -18.01 -17.94
C ASP A 532 12.27 -17.41 -16.58
N ILE A 533 13.12 -16.55 -16.05
CA ILE A 533 12.95 -15.94 -14.73
C ILE A 533 11.66 -15.12 -14.64
N ILE A 534 11.20 -14.46 -15.71
CA ILE A 534 9.95 -13.68 -15.71
C ILE A 534 8.76 -14.61 -15.50
N GLU A 535 8.72 -15.75 -16.19
CA GLU A 535 7.64 -16.72 -16.02
C GLU A 535 7.63 -17.30 -14.60
N VAL A 536 8.80 -17.62 -14.06
CA VAL A 536 8.90 -18.08 -12.66
C VAL A 536 8.45 -17.00 -11.67
N GLN A 537 8.80 -15.73 -11.90
CA GLN A 537 8.32 -14.63 -11.06
C GLN A 537 6.79 -14.45 -11.18
N ALA A 538 6.23 -14.60 -12.38
CA ALA A 538 4.79 -14.58 -12.59
C ALA A 538 4.10 -15.70 -11.83
N ASN A 539 4.65 -16.91 -11.88
CA ASN A 539 4.19 -18.07 -11.11
C ASN A 539 4.28 -17.85 -9.59
N ILE A 540 5.35 -17.22 -9.07
CA ILE A 540 5.46 -16.83 -7.66
C ILE A 540 4.36 -15.82 -7.29
N LEU A 541 4.11 -14.82 -8.13
CA LEU A 541 3.07 -13.82 -7.89
C LEU A 541 1.66 -14.43 -7.97
N ARG A 542 1.41 -15.39 -8.86
CA ARG A 542 0.17 -16.18 -8.91
C ARG A 542 0.01 -17.04 -7.64
N ALA A 543 1.04 -17.80 -7.26
CA ALA A 543 1.01 -18.67 -6.09
C ALA A 543 0.80 -17.88 -4.77
N SER A 544 1.38 -16.69 -4.68
CA SER A 544 1.24 -15.79 -3.52
C SER A 544 -0.18 -15.24 -3.31
N GLN A 545 -1.08 -15.41 -4.29
CA GLN A 545 -2.51 -15.12 -4.08
C GLN A 545 -3.17 -16.16 -3.19
N TYR A 546 -2.61 -17.37 -3.07
CA TYR A 546 -3.05 -18.37 -2.11
C TYR A 546 -2.34 -18.19 -0.77
N TYR A 547 -3.05 -18.48 0.32
CA TYR A 547 -2.50 -18.48 1.68
C TYR A 547 -3.18 -19.54 2.54
N PHE A 548 -2.57 -19.88 3.67
CA PHE A 548 -3.13 -20.84 4.63
C PHE A 548 -3.71 -20.12 5.84
N LYS A 549 -4.90 -20.55 6.27
CA LYS A 549 -5.53 -20.14 7.52
C LYS A 549 -5.61 -21.36 8.45
N VAL A 550 -4.78 -21.36 9.49
CA VAL A 550 -4.82 -22.39 10.52
C VAL A 550 -6.09 -22.27 11.36
N ALA A 551 -6.66 -23.41 11.72
CA ALA A 551 -7.82 -23.53 12.58
C ALA A 551 -7.48 -24.21 13.91
N ARG A 552 -6.64 -25.26 13.87
CA ARG A 552 -6.25 -26.04 15.06
C ARG A 552 -4.91 -26.72 14.83
N ILE A 553 -4.16 -26.95 15.90
CA ILE A 553 -2.93 -27.74 15.90
C ILE A 553 -2.96 -28.73 17.06
N LEU A 554 -2.67 -30.00 16.77
CA LEU A 554 -2.57 -31.06 17.76
C LEU A 554 -1.13 -31.56 17.85
N LYS A 555 -0.64 -31.73 19.07
CA LYS A 555 0.67 -32.31 19.32
C LYS A 555 0.53 -33.81 19.59
N GLY A 556 1.09 -34.61 18.70
CA GLY A 556 1.22 -36.06 18.85
C GLY A 556 2.52 -36.47 19.55
N GLY A 557 2.69 -37.79 19.71
CA GLY A 557 3.96 -38.37 20.17
C GLY A 557 5.10 -38.17 19.15
N ASN A 558 6.35 -38.24 19.63
CA ASN A 558 7.57 -38.14 18.81
C ASN A 558 7.69 -36.85 17.97
N GLU A 559 7.28 -35.69 18.52
CA GLU A 559 7.36 -34.38 17.84
C GLU A 559 6.59 -34.29 16.50
N LYS A 560 5.57 -35.15 16.34
CA LYS A 560 4.62 -35.07 15.22
C LYS A 560 3.50 -34.08 15.55
N PHE A 561 3.16 -33.22 14.60
CA PHE A 561 2.09 -32.25 14.70
C PHE A 561 1.01 -32.53 13.66
N PHE A 562 -0.25 -32.44 14.05
CA PHE A 562 -1.39 -32.55 13.15
C PHE A 562 -2.03 -31.18 13.01
N ILE A 563 -2.00 -30.65 11.80
CA ILE A 563 -2.38 -29.27 11.51
C ILE A 563 -3.68 -29.29 10.72
N TYR A 564 -4.66 -28.52 11.19
CA TYR A 564 -5.96 -28.35 10.58
C TYR A 564 -6.12 -26.90 10.17
N GLY A 565 -6.63 -26.66 8.96
CA GLY A 565 -6.90 -25.32 8.49
C GLY A 565 -7.58 -25.31 7.14
N SER A 566 -7.44 -24.20 6.43
CA SER A 566 -7.98 -24.03 5.09
C SER A 566 -7.00 -23.28 4.19
N LEU A 567 -6.89 -23.71 2.94
CA LEU A 567 -6.29 -22.91 1.87
C LEU A 567 -7.31 -21.87 1.42
N ARG A 568 -6.84 -20.64 1.27
CA ARG A 568 -7.64 -19.46 0.96
C ARG A 568 -7.01 -18.69 -0.19
N CYS A 569 -7.79 -17.79 -0.81
CA CYS A 569 -7.31 -16.91 -1.86
C CYS A 569 -7.46 -15.44 -1.46
N ARG A 570 -6.52 -14.59 -1.89
CA ARG A 570 -6.59 -13.14 -1.75
C ARG A 570 -7.56 -12.51 -2.75
N LEU A 571 -7.84 -13.20 -3.87
CA LEU A 571 -8.77 -12.80 -4.91
C LEU A 571 -10.12 -13.49 -4.71
N ASN A 572 -11.21 -12.81 -5.07
CA ASN A 572 -12.58 -13.34 -5.00
C ASN A 572 -13.43 -12.81 -6.17
N LEU A 573 -14.70 -13.24 -6.29
CA LEU A 573 -15.58 -12.83 -7.39
C LEU A 573 -15.83 -11.32 -7.54
N ILE A 574 -15.55 -10.48 -6.53
CA ILE A 574 -15.62 -9.02 -6.71
C ILE A 574 -14.60 -8.56 -7.75
N HIS A 575 -13.49 -9.27 -7.83
CA HIS A 575 -12.45 -9.03 -8.81
C HIS A 575 -12.85 -9.57 -10.20
N GLY A 576 -13.95 -10.32 -10.31
CA GLY A 576 -14.46 -10.86 -11.58
C GLY A 576 -13.57 -11.95 -12.16
N GLU A 577 -13.18 -11.76 -13.43
CA GLU A 577 -12.35 -12.67 -14.23
C GLU A 577 -11.00 -13.06 -13.60
N PRO A 578 -10.21 -12.17 -12.96
CA PRO A 578 -8.92 -12.51 -12.35
C PRO A 578 -8.92 -13.73 -11.42
N PHE A 579 -9.93 -13.85 -10.55
CA PHE A 579 -10.03 -15.00 -9.65
C PHE A 579 -10.27 -16.30 -10.43
N LEU A 580 -11.15 -16.25 -11.43
CA LEU A 580 -11.46 -17.40 -12.29
C LEU A 580 -10.27 -17.80 -13.15
N TYR A 581 -9.49 -16.84 -13.66
CA TYR A 581 -8.26 -17.12 -14.39
C TYR A 581 -7.21 -17.78 -13.50
N LEU A 582 -7.03 -17.30 -12.27
CA LEU A 582 -6.12 -17.95 -11.32
C LEU A 582 -6.51 -19.41 -11.05
N LEU A 583 -7.81 -19.70 -10.84
CA LEU A 583 -8.29 -21.07 -10.68
C LEU A 583 -8.12 -21.90 -11.95
N LYS A 584 -8.28 -21.31 -13.13
CA LYS A 584 -8.06 -21.99 -14.42
C LYS A 584 -6.60 -22.39 -14.63
N PHE A 585 -5.66 -21.54 -14.21
CA PHE A 585 -4.23 -21.86 -14.26
C PHE A 585 -3.85 -22.95 -13.26
N THR A 586 -4.59 -23.08 -12.17
CA THR A 586 -4.24 -23.97 -11.06
C THR A 586 -4.59 -25.41 -11.38
N ASN A 587 -3.58 -26.28 -11.33
CA ASN A 587 -3.72 -27.71 -11.57
C ASN A 587 -4.01 -28.44 -10.26
N TYR A 588 -3.03 -28.45 -9.35
CA TYR A 588 -3.14 -29.12 -8.06
C TYR A 588 -2.32 -28.44 -6.96
N PHE A 589 -2.66 -28.76 -5.72
CA PHE A 589 -1.89 -28.36 -4.54
C PHE A 589 -1.08 -29.54 -3.99
N THR A 590 0.06 -29.20 -3.39
CA THR A 590 0.94 -30.13 -2.69
C THR A 590 1.18 -29.66 -1.26
N ILE A 591 1.26 -30.61 -0.34
CA ILE A 591 1.68 -30.40 1.04
C ILE A 591 2.87 -31.33 1.29
N ASN A 592 3.99 -30.78 1.73
CA ASN A 592 5.26 -31.48 1.91
C ASN A 592 5.65 -32.34 0.69
N ARG A 593 5.38 -31.80 -0.51
CA ARG A 593 5.62 -32.40 -1.84
C ARG A 593 4.72 -33.58 -2.21
N LEU A 594 3.78 -33.94 -1.36
CA LEU A 594 2.73 -34.91 -1.69
C LEU A 594 1.58 -34.16 -2.36
N LYS A 595 1.15 -34.65 -3.53
CA LYS A 595 -0.04 -34.13 -4.20
C LYS A 595 -1.26 -34.45 -3.34
N VAL A 596 -2.07 -33.43 -3.06
CA VAL A 596 -3.22 -33.59 -2.16
C VAL A 596 -4.55 -33.31 -2.85
N PHE A 597 -4.61 -32.34 -3.76
CA PHE A 597 -5.90 -31.89 -4.34
C PHE A 597 -5.76 -31.41 -5.76
N ASP A 598 -6.71 -31.80 -6.62
CA ASP A 598 -6.94 -31.23 -7.95
C ASP A 598 -7.99 -30.09 -7.88
N VAL A 599 -7.84 -29.06 -8.72
CA VAL A 599 -8.83 -27.97 -8.80
C VAL A 599 -9.89 -28.27 -9.87
N ASP A 600 -11.00 -28.85 -9.41
CA ASP A 600 -12.12 -29.28 -10.25
C ASP A 600 -13.21 -28.21 -10.47
N GLU A 601 -14.11 -28.47 -11.41
CA GLU A 601 -15.23 -27.59 -11.80
C GLU A 601 -16.09 -27.03 -10.64
N PRO A 602 -16.42 -27.79 -9.57
CA PRO A 602 -17.18 -27.23 -8.45
C PRO A 602 -16.44 -26.08 -7.74
N ILE A 603 -15.13 -26.21 -7.54
CA ILE A 603 -14.29 -25.18 -6.92
C ILE A 603 -14.23 -23.94 -7.82
N ARG A 604 -14.12 -24.15 -9.14
CA ARG A 604 -14.10 -23.07 -10.14
C ARG A 604 -15.39 -22.25 -10.18
N ARG A 605 -16.50 -22.80 -9.69
CA ARG A 605 -17.81 -22.11 -9.63
C ARG A 605 -18.10 -21.49 -8.28
N SER A 606 -17.25 -21.73 -7.27
CA SER A 606 -17.40 -21.14 -5.95
C SER A 606 -17.19 -19.61 -5.99
N GLN A 607 -17.88 -18.91 -5.09
CA GLN A 607 -17.72 -17.45 -4.98
C GLN A 607 -16.41 -17.03 -4.30
N PHE A 608 -15.85 -17.93 -3.49
CA PHE A 608 -14.62 -17.76 -2.73
C PHE A 608 -13.85 -19.08 -2.70
N PHE A 609 -12.54 -19.01 -2.48
CA PHE A 609 -11.71 -20.21 -2.37
C PHE A 609 -11.51 -20.55 -0.90
N ASP A 610 -12.20 -21.59 -0.45
CA ASP A 610 -12.08 -22.15 0.89
C ASP A 610 -11.92 -23.66 0.80
N MET A 611 -10.70 -24.14 0.99
CA MET A 611 -10.39 -25.56 0.91
C MET A 611 -9.86 -26.05 2.25
N PRO A 612 -10.68 -26.76 3.06
CA PRO A 612 -10.22 -27.38 4.29
C PRO A 612 -9.11 -28.40 4.01
N VAL A 613 -8.03 -28.33 4.79
CA VAL A 613 -6.91 -29.27 4.69
C VAL A 613 -6.46 -29.70 6.08
N ARG A 614 -6.07 -30.97 6.20
CA ARG A 614 -5.39 -31.53 7.36
C ARG A 614 -4.14 -32.27 6.93
N PHE A 615 -3.05 -32.10 7.67
CA PHE A 615 -1.79 -32.77 7.37
C PHE A 615 -0.96 -33.00 8.62
N GLU A 616 -0.14 -34.05 8.55
CA GLU A 616 0.88 -34.36 9.55
C GLU A 616 2.20 -33.67 9.19
N HIS A 617 2.93 -33.21 10.20
CA HIS A 617 4.28 -32.69 10.01
C HIS A 617 5.17 -33.02 11.22
N SER A 618 6.35 -33.57 10.95
CA SER A 618 7.38 -33.78 11.98
C SER A 618 8.31 -32.57 12.06
N SER A 619 8.64 -32.13 13.28
CA SER A 619 9.67 -31.11 13.54
C SER A 619 11.02 -31.43 12.88
N ALA A 620 11.33 -32.72 12.68
CA ALA A 620 12.56 -33.19 12.07
C ALA A 620 12.56 -33.09 10.53
N SER A 621 11.40 -32.89 9.89
CA SER A 621 11.21 -32.89 8.43
C SER A 621 11.60 -31.56 7.76
N GLY A 622 12.06 -30.56 8.51
CA GLY A 622 12.38 -29.22 8.01
C GLY A 622 11.14 -28.32 7.94
N PRO A 623 11.11 -27.30 7.07
CA PRO A 623 9.98 -26.38 7.02
C PRO A 623 8.75 -27.03 6.36
N ILE A 624 7.56 -26.72 6.88
CA ILE A 624 6.27 -27.03 6.27
C ILE A 624 6.25 -26.39 4.88
N ARG A 625 5.82 -27.14 3.87
CA ARG A 625 5.71 -26.65 2.50
C ARG A 625 4.31 -26.86 1.96
N ILE A 626 3.63 -25.77 1.65
CA ILE A 626 2.39 -25.78 0.88
C ILE A 626 2.67 -25.08 -0.44
N ALA A 627 2.39 -25.75 -1.55
CA ALA A 627 2.72 -25.25 -2.88
C ALA A 627 1.63 -25.60 -3.89
N VAL A 628 1.56 -24.81 -4.95
CA VAL A 628 0.63 -24.96 -6.07
C VAL A 628 1.40 -25.27 -7.34
N ASN A 629 0.87 -26.18 -8.15
CA ASN A 629 1.32 -26.42 -9.52
C ASN A 629 0.33 -25.76 -10.48
N PHE A 630 0.85 -25.05 -11.48
CA PHE A 630 0.05 -24.51 -12.56
C PHE A 630 0.14 -25.43 -13.79
N ASN A 631 -0.88 -25.37 -14.66
CA ASN A 631 -0.99 -26.25 -15.83
C ASN A 631 0.31 -26.24 -16.66
N GLU A 632 0.74 -27.42 -17.10
CA GLU A 632 1.92 -27.64 -17.97
C GLU A 632 3.29 -27.47 -17.28
N ASP A 633 3.33 -26.99 -16.03
CA ASP A 633 4.59 -26.81 -15.31
C ASP A 633 5.13 -28.11 -14.70
N THR A 634 6.44 -28.33 -14.80
CA THR A 634 7.15 -29.45 -14.17
C THR A 634 7.56 -29.17 -12.71
N TYR A 635 7.13 -28.04 -12.15
CA TYR A 635 7.48 -27.57 -10.82
C TYR A 635 6.25 -27.01 -10.08
N SER A 636 6.34 -26.90 -8.76
CA SER A 636 5.34 -26.27 -7.91
C SER A 636 5.95 -25.06 -7.21
N VAL A 637 5.14 -24.05 -6.94
CA VAL A 637 5.56 -22.81 -6.29
C VAL A 637 4.84 -22.66 -4.96
N ALA A 638 5.60 -22.34 -3.92
CA ALA A 638 5.06 -22.18 -2.58
C ALA A 638 4.01 -21.05 -2.53
N ILE A 639 2.93 -21.29 -1.78
CA ILE A 639 1.92 -20.26 -1.51
C ILE A 639 2.47 -19.23 -0.52
N SER A 640 1.74 -18.13 -0.35
CA SER A 640 2.15 -17.05 0.55
C SER A 640 2.37 -17.53 1.99
N GLY A 641 3.50 -17.16 2.58
CA GLY A 641 3.88 -17.58 3.93
C GLY A 641 4.78 -18.81 3.99
N PHE A 642 4.85 -19.60 2.91
CA PHE A 642 5.51 -20.91 2.89
C PHE A 642 6.74 -20.93 1.98
N PRO A 643 7.75 -21.79 2.25
CA PRO A 643 7.85 -22.71 3.39
C PRO A 643 8.00 -22.00 4.74
N MET A 644 7.46 -22.62 5.79
CA MET A 644 7.36 -22.05 7.13
C MET A 644 7.84 -23.05 8.18
N ASP A 645 8.51 -22.57 9.21
CA ASP A 645 8.84 -23.40 10.36
C ASP A 645 7.62 -23.72 11.20
N ILE A 646 7.54 -24.95 11.69
CA ILE A 646 6.49 -25.34 12.65
C ILE A 646 6.45 -24.41 13.86
N GLN A 647 7.61 -23.94 14.34
CA GLN A 647 7.66 -23.04 15.49
C GLN A 647 7.00 -21.69 15.19
N VAL A 648 7.17 -21.14 13.98
CA VAL A 648 6.50 -19.89 13.57
C VAL A 648 4.98 -20.06 13.55
N LEU A 649 4.49 -21.21 13.08
CA LEU A 649 3.06 -21.52 13.11
C LEU A 649 2.53 -21.65 14.54
N ARG A 650 3.29 -22.31 15.43
CA ARG A 650 2.93 -22.47 16.84
C ARG A 650 2.90 -21.15 17.59
N ASP A 651 3.90 -20.29 17.38
CA ASP A 651 3.96 -18.96 17.98
C ASP A 651 2.74 -18.12 17.56
N TYR A 652 2.37 -18.19 16.27
CA TYR A 652 1.14 -17.56 15.77
C TYR A 652 -0.12 -18.11 16.44
N CYS A 653 -0.27 -19.43 16.57
CA CYS A 653 -1.42 -20.04 17.25
C CYS A 653 -1.53 -19.55 18.71
N ALA A 654 -0.41 -19.53 19.44
CA ALA A 654 -0.36 -19.05 20.81
C ALA A 654 -0.74 -17.57 20.93
N GLU A 655 -0.25 -16.71 20.03
CA GLU A 655 -0.59 -15.28 20.00
C GLU A 655 -2.06 -15.01 19.66
N THR A 656 -2.69 -15.89 18.86
CA THR A 656 -4.07 -15.74 18.40
C THR A 656 -5.09 -16.52 19.23
N GLY A 657 -4.65 -17.21 20.28
CA GLY A 657 -5.51 -17.98 21.18
C GLY A 657 -6.03 -19.28 20.57
N ILE A 658 -5.35 -19.81 19.56
CA ILE A 658 -5.59 -21.16 19.03
C ILE A 658 -4.80 -22.13 19.92
N GLU A 659 -5.49 -22.88 20.77
CA GLU A 659 -4.84 -23.80 21.71
C GLU A 659 -4.14 -24.96 21.00
N GLU A 660 -2.92 -25.27 21.43
CA GLU A 660 -2.22 -26.50 21.08
C GLU A 660 -2.69 -27.59 22.03
N GLU A 661 -3.42 -28.57 21.50
CA GLU A 661 -3.98 -29.65 22.30
C GLU A 661 -3.11 -30.92 22.17
N GLU A 662 -2.96 -31.67 23.27
CA GLU A 662 -2.33 -32.99 23.22
C GLU A 662 -3.29 -34.00 22.57
N LEU A 663 -2.78 -34.79 21.63
CA LEU A 663 -3.54 -35.90 21.06
C LEU A 663 -3.72 -36.98 22.12
N ASP A 664 -4.98 -37.24 22.47
CA ASP A 664 -5.34 -38.33 23.36
C ASP A 664 -4.98 -39.68 22.70
N VAL A 665 -4.39 -40.60 23.46
CA VAL A 665 -3.82 -41.86 22.94
C VAL A 665 -4.90 -42.79 22.36
N ASN A 666 -6.18 -42.49 22.65
CA ASN A 666 -7.37 -43.18 22.13
C ASN A 666 -8.05 -42.47 20.95
N PHE A 667 -7.47 -41.40 20.40
CA PHE A 667 -8.09 -40.64 19.32
C PHE A 667 -7.96 -41.41 17.99
N ASN A 668 -9.04 -42.08 17.57
CA ASN A 668 -9.09 -42.86 16.36
C ASN A 668 -9.48 -41.96 15.17
N PHE A 669 -8.56 -41.76 14.21
CA PHE A 669 -8.78 -40.88 13.05
C PHE A 669 -9.94 -41.30 12.13
N GLU A 670 -10.41 -42.55 12.25
CA GLU A 670 -11.46 -43.15 11.41
C GLU A 670 -12.89 -42.74 11.80
N ASP A 671 -13.13 -42.17 12.98
CA ASP A 671 -14.51 -41.84 13.44
C ASP A 671 -15.03 -40.47 12.97
N ASP A 672 -14.16 -39.61 12.39
CA ASP A 672 -14.53 -38.31 11.80
C ASP A 672 -14.73 -38.39 10.27
N ASP A 673 -14.80 -39.61 9.71
CA ASP A 673 -14.91 -39.91 8.27
C ASP A 673 -16.30 -39.63 7.69
N LYS A 674 -16.63 -38.34 7.60
CA LYS A 674 -17.47 -37.83 6.52
C LYS A 674 -16.77 -36.63 5.88
N GLU A 675 -16.02 -36.91 4.80
CA GLU A 675 -15.57 -35.97 3.75
C GLU A 675 -14.22 -35.21 3.90
N GLN A 676 -13.13 -35.74 4.51
CA GLN A 676 -11.84 -35.00 4.51
C GLN A 676 -10.56 -35.86 4.34
N THR A 677 -9.66 -35.46 3.42
CA THR A 677 -8.40 -36.14 3.04
C THR A 677 -7.33 -36.09 4.15
N ILE A 678 -6.68 -37.23 4.47
CA ILE A 678 -5.50 -37.32 5.36
C ILE A 678 -4.24 -37.47 4.49
N VAL A 679 -3.18 -36.74 4.81
CA VAL A 679 -1.84 -36.92 4.22
C VAL A 679 -0.82 -37.17 5.33
N SER A 680 -0.19 -38.34 5.32
CA SER A 680 0.89 -38.72 6.24
C SER A 680 2.26 -38.65 5.55
N GLU A 681 3.32 -38.31 6.31
CA GLU A 681 4.70 -38.27 5.82
C GLU A 681 5.32 -39.68 5.68
N ASP A 682 4.70 -40.71 6.27
CA ASP A 682 5.20 -42.08 6.31
C ASP A 682 4.85 -42.85 5.03
N GLY A 683 5.64 -42.62 3.98
CA GLY A 683 5.64 -43.41 2.74
C GLY A 683 6.25 -44.79 2.94
N SER A 684 5.56 -45.70 3.63
CA SER A 684 5.90 -47.14 3.62
C SER A 684 4.68 -48.05 3.80
N SER A 685 3.88 -48.24 2.75
CA SER A 685 3.24 -49.54 2.50
C SER A 685 2.79 -49.65 1.04
N ASN A 686 3.30 -50.66 0.35
CA ASN A 686 2.83 -51.12 -0.95
C ASN A 686 1.32 -51.40 -0.90
N SER A 687 0.51 -50.60 -1.58
CA SER A 687 -0.73 -51.04 -2.21
C SER A 687 -1.15 -50.02 -3.28
N ASP A 688 -1.46 -50.53 -4.46
CA ASP A 688 -1.90 -49.81 -5.66
C ASP A 688 -3.04 -48.79 -5.40
N PRO A 689 -3.15 -47.72 -6.21
CA PRO A 689 -4.14 -46.68 -6.02
C PRO A 689 -5.56 -47.21 -6.29
N ILE A 690 -6.39 -47.23 -5.25
CA ILE A 690 -7.81 -47.53 -5.37
C ILE A 690 -8.51 -46.33 -6.03
N GLU A 691 -8.97 -46.52 -7.26
CA GLU A 691 -10.06 -45.73 -7.86
C GLU A 691 -11.26 -45.68 -6.90
N ARG A 692 -11.62 -44.50 -6.41
CA ARG A 692 -12.98 -44.23 -5.93
C ARG A 692 -13.50 -42.93 -6.49
N VAL A 693 -14.15 -43.07 -7.64
CA VAL A 693 -15.23 -42.22 -8.12
C VAL A 693 -16.33 -42.16 -7.05
N MET A 694 -16.72 -40.96 -6.60
CA MET A 694 -18.05 -40.74 -5.99
C MET A 694 -18.67 -39.41 -6.43
N THR A 695 -19.92 -39.55 -6.88
CA THR A 695 -20.86 -38.55 -7.39
C THR A 695 -21.40 -37.60 -6.31
N PRO A 696 -21.85 -36.38 -6.67
CA PRO A 696 -22.42 -35.44 -5.70
C PRO A 696 -23.87 -35.80 -5.36
N SER A 697 -24.20 -35.88 -4.07
CA SER A 697 -25.58 -35.94 -3.60
C SER A 697 -25.94 -34.74 -2.74
N THR A 698 -26.86 -33.94 -3.29
CA THR A 698 -27.97 -33.20 -2.63
C THR A 698 -27.64 -32.14 -1.58
N THR A 699 -28.18 -30.91 -1.57
CA THR A 699 -29.11 -30.14 -2.42
C THR A 699 -29.05 -28.71 -1.89
N ALA A 700 -28.76 -27.74 -2.75
CA ALA A 700 -28.95 -26.32 -2.46
C ALA A 700 -30.38 -25.93 -2.89
N SER A 701 -31.32 -25.97 -1.95
CA SER A 701 -32.58 -25.25 -2.05
C SER A 701 -33.12 -25.06 -0.64
N ASP A 702 -32.79 -23.91 -0.05
CA ASP A 702 -33.60 -23.18 0.94
C ASP A 702 -32.72 -22.04 1.44
N PHE A 703 -32.82 -20.87 0.81
CA PHE A 703 -32.64 -19.52 1.38
C PHE A 703 -32.81 -18.52 0.23
N LEU A 704 -34.09 -18.24 -0.08
CA LEU A 704 -34.52 -16.96 -0.62
C LEU A 704 -34.54 -15.93 0.51
#